data_AF-A0A7V3VUS9-F1
#
_entry.id   AF-A0A7V3VUS9-F1
#
_cell.length_a   1.000
_cell.length_b   1.000
_cell.length_c   1.000
_cell.angle_alpha   90.00
_cell.angle_beta   90.00
_cell.angle_gamma   90.00
#
_symmetry.space_group_name_H-M   'P 1'
#
loop_
_entity.id
_entity.type
_entity.pdbx_description
1 polymer ?
#
loop_
_entity_poly.entity_id
_entity_poly.type
_entity_poly.pdbx_seq_one_letter_code
_entity_poly.pdbx_strand_id
1 'polypeptide(L)'
;MVEKARELVKNKDFAALEALWIEMMEDANISISDFLKIANELKGIKETKQAFTLLEILASHLEDENRLDEAIEVYKNIAYFTDDDTSVRTKLVKIYKKRYSNNERIEKFIELSGIEKGEHLFKSLDRLEEFLKFDVGRVVYFEKYGLGEVVVMNPEKREIVVDFEKQKGYFLKFDVARGILKPVPEGHYLYKKYRGIEELKKLASEDPFTLVRYLLKSFKEPMSSSEIKTHLEGVISKEEVDKFWEKVRKKLEKDDNVKVEIKKGMKVYQLIEGVDKNILYLESFKEASIGDKYLIAERCAKDSPEVFNEMLNSLVLIANEKYREEPAIALDILYLCEEYKKTGLNYTIDELLEFQTYEFFLANLKNFEHKKKFLKEIKNREPNEWEKTYLRMMSTVEDLRLIDLMEEELKNSNFNLSEFYRSLFLMPQKSTGLFLWLLKNIGEGEFKEILIPKYLPRLINNLNDIKGARTAFLKAFSLERFDEIIKGAEVSDVLKIKEELIKSTALKAYEKKDYLRIIDYHYPNLEKKDDFIYATPQALEKKKAELEHLLKVEIPKNKEEISKAREYGDLRENFEYKAARERQSQLYQRVRMIESELKRVKLIDFNNLDTSRVSIGTKVILKNLEDGKVIEYTILGPWDSDLSRNIISHESPLAKNILMNKKVGDKVEIQEKIYEVIRIEPAEV
;
A
#
# COMPACT_ATOMS: atom_id res chain seq x y z
N MET A 1 4.89 -13.33 -41.36
CA MET A 1 4.35 -13.02 -42.71
C MET A 1 3.94 -11.56 -42.85
N VAL A 2 3.25 -10.96 -41.86
CA VAL A 2 2.82 -9.55 -41.89
C VAL A 2 3.96 -8.56 -42.20
N GLU A 3 5.11 -8.63 -41.51
CA GLU A 3 6.24 -7.73 -41.81
C GLU A 3 6.80 -7.92 -43.22
N LYS A 4 6.87 -9.16 -43.72
CA LYS A 4 7.26 -9.44 -45.10
C LYS A 4 6.29 -8.81 -46.09
N ALA A 5 4.99 -8.85 -45.84
CA ALA A 5 3.98 -8.19 -46.68
C ALA A 5 4.17 -6.66 -46.68
N ARG A 6 4.46 -6.05 -45.53
CA ARG A 6 4.75 -4.62 -45.41
C ARG A 6 6.04 -4.22 -46.15
N GLU A 7 7.07 -5.06 -46.12
CA GLU A 7 8.28 -4.87 -46.93
C GLU A 7 7.98 -4.91 -48.42
N LEU A 8 7.14 -5.85 -48.87
CA LEU A 8 6.71 -5.94 -50.27
C LEU A 8 5.91 -4.70 -50.70
N VAL A 9 5.05 -4.15 -49.82
CA VAL A 9 4.37 -2.87 -50.05
C VAL A 9 5.38 -1.73 -50.23
N LYS A 10 6.39 -1.62 -49.36
CA LYS A 10 7.44 -0.59 -49.47
C LYS A 10 8.26 -0.73 -50.75
N ASN A 11 8.55 -1.95 -51.15
CA ASN A 11 9.32 -2.26 -52.36
C ASN A 11 8.47 -2.23 -53.65
N LYS A 12 7.14 -2.01 -53.52
CA LYS A 12 6.17 -2.02 -54.62
C LYS A 12 6.14 -3.32 -55.43
N ASP A 13 6.46 -4.44 -54.78
CA ASP A 13 6.37 -5.77 -55.40
C ASP A 13 4.98 -6.38 -55.15
N PHE A 14 4.01 -5.93 -55.94
CA PHE A 14 2.61 -6.31 -55.76
C PHE A 14 2.30 -7.75 -56.17
N ALA A 15 3.07 -8.32 -57.10
CA ALA A 15 2.89 -9.72 -57.51
C ALA A 15 3.30 -10.67 -56.38
N ALA A 16 4.44 -10.43 -55.73
CA ALA A 16 4.83 -11.18 -54.55
C ALA A 16 3.90 -10.92 -53.36
N LEU A 17 3.35 -9.70 -53.25
CA LEU A 17 2.37 -9.36 -52.22
C LEU A 17 1.07 -10.14 -52.39
N GLU A 18 0.55 -10.28 -53.61
CA GLU A 18 -0.65 -11.08 -53.90
C GLU A 18 -0.46 -12.56 -53.55
N ALA A 19 0.69 -13.15 -53.92
CA ALA A 19 1.00 -14.53 -53.56
C ALA A 19 1.07 -14.72 -52.04
N LEU A 20 1.77 -13.83 -51.35
CA LEU A 20 1.87 -13.86 -49.88
C LEU A 20 0.53 -13.59 -49.22
N TRP A 21 -0.34 -12.76 -49.81
CA TRP A 21 -1.67 -12.48 -49.28
C TRP A 21 -2.54 -13.73 -49.23
N ILE A 22 -2.45 -14.60 -50.23
CA ILE A 22 -3.15 -15.90 -50.24
C ILE A 22 -2.62 -16.82 -49.15
N GLU A 23 -1.29 -16.95 -49.03
CA GLU A 23 -0.68 -17.72 -47.94
C GLU A 23 -1.11 -17.20 -46.56
N MET A 24 -1.20 -15.87 -46.41
CA MET A 24 -1.63 -15.25 -45.17
C MET A 24 -3.08 -15.56 -44.82
N MET A 25 -3.98 -15.76 -45.79
CA MET A 25 -5.39 -16.09 -45.52
C MET A 25 -5.55 -17.47 -44.89
N GLU A 26 -4.62 -18.39 -45.15
CA GLU A 26 -4.64 -19.75 -44.61
C GLU A 26 -3.98 -19.85 -43.20
N ASP A 27 -3.30 -18.80 -42.74
CA ASP A 27 -2.62 -18.78 -41.43
C ASP A 27 -3.56 -18.31 -40.30
N ALA A 28 -3.90 -19.23 -39.41
CA ALA A 28 -4.77 -18.97 -38.25
C ALA A 28 -4.24 -17.92 -37.26
N ASN A 29 -2.94 -17.56 -37.32
CA ASN A 29 -2.35 -16.55 -36.45
C ASN A 29 -2.48 -15.12 -36.99
N ILE A 30 -3.00 -14.95 -38.21
CA ILE A 30 -3.12 -13.64 -38.86
C ILE A 30 -4.54 -13.12 -38.69
N SER A 31 -4.66 -11.92 -38.12
CA SER A 31 -5.96 -11.30 -37.89
C SER A 31 -6.40 -10.44 -39.08
N ILE A 32 -7.71 -10.20 -39.23
CA ILE A 32 -8.25 -9.23 -40.22
C ILE A 32 -7.59 -7.86 -40.08
N SER A 33 -7.35 -7.43 -38.84
CA SER A 33 -6.70 -6.16 -38.55
C SER A 33 -5.33 -6.06 -39.24
N ASP A 34 -4.58 -7.16 -39.37
CA ASP A 34 -3.28 -7.15 -40.03
C ASP A 34 -3.41 -6.97 -41.55
N PHE A 35 -4.42 -7.58 -42.17
CA PHE A 35 -4.76 -7.32 -43.57
C PHE A 35 -5.20 -5.86 -43.79
N LEU A 36 -6.03 -5.32 -42.89
CA LEU A 36 -6.48 -3.92 -42.97
C LEU A 36 -5.32 -2.92 -42.81
N LYS A 37 -4.32 -3.22 -41.97
CA LYS A 37 -3.09 -2.39 -41.87
C LYS A 37 -2.35 -2.35 -43.20
N ILE A 38 -2.13 -3.50 -43.83
CA ILE A 38 -1.43 -3.59 -45.12
C ILE A 38 -2.20 -2.84 -46.22
N ALA A 39 -3.53 -2.98 -46.26
CA ALA A 39 -4.37 -2.24 -47.19
C ALA A 39 -4.30 -0.71 -46.98
N ASN A 40 -4.25 -0.26 -45.72
CA ASN A 40 -4.05 1.16 -45.40
C ASN A 40 -2.66 1.67 -45.82
N GLU A 41 -1.61 0.85 -45.70
CA GLU A 41 -0.27 1.20 -46.19
C GLU A 41 -0.24 1.35 -47.72
N LEU A 42 -0.90 0.46 -48.46
CA LEU A 42 -1.10 0.57 -49.92
C LEU A 42 -1.81 1.87 -50.29
N LYS A 43 -2.86 2.26 -49.56
CA LYS A 43 -3.51 3.56 -49.75
C LYS A 43 -2.59 4.74 -49.45
N GLY A 44 -1.73 4.63 -48.43
CA GLY A 44 -0.71 5.64 -48.10
C GLY A 44 0.26 5.92 -49.26
N ILE A 45 0.62 4.89 -50.02
CA ILE A 45 1.47 5.03 -51.23
C ILE A 45 0.67 5.27 -52.52
N LYS A 46 -0.63 5.57 -52.41
CA LYS A 46 -1.58 5.85 -53.50
C LYS A 46 -1.93 4.65 -54.39
N GLU A 47 -1.70 3.43 -53.94
CA GLU A 47 -2.06 2.18 -54.63
C GLU A 47 -3.44 1.68 -54.19
N THR A 48 -4.46 2.53 -54.34
CA THR A 48 -5.83 2.25 -53.85
C THR A 48 -6.50 1.11 -54.60
N LYS A 49 -6.22 0.95 -55.90
CA LYS A 49 -6.73 -0.18 -56.70
C LYS A 49 -6.20 -1.51 -56.21
N GLN A 50 -4.92 -1.58 -55.85
CA GLN A 50 -4.31 -2.80 -55.32
C GLN A 50 -4.89 -3.16 -53.94
N ALA A 51 -5.03 -2.16 -53.06
CA ALA A 51 -5.67 -2.35 -51.76
C ALA A 51 -7.11 -2.87 -51.90
N PHE A 52 -7.87 -2.31 -52.84
CA PHE A 52 -9.22 -2.75 -53.16
C PHE A 52 -9.25 -4.23 -53.59
N THR A 53 -8.45 -4.63 -54.58
CA THR A 53 -8.41 -6.00 -55.11
C THR A 53 -8.08 -7.02 -54.01
N LEU A 54 -7.07 -6.74 -53.18
CA LEU A 54 -6.66 -7.64 -52.10
C LEU A 54 -7.75 -7.79 -51.03
N LEU A 55 -8.43 -6.71 -50.67
CA LEU A 55 -9.55 -6.76 -49.73
C LEU A 55 -10.76 -7.50 -50.33
N GLU A 56 -11.03 -7.38 -51.63
CA GLU A 56 -12.10 -8.14 -52.29
C GLU A 56 -11.83 -9.65 -52.29
N ILE A 57 -10.57 -10.05 -52.52
CA ILE A 57 -10.15 -11.45 -52.42
C ILE A 57 -10.39 -11.96 -50.99
N LEU A 58 -9.94 -11.19 -49.98
CA LEU A 58 -10.14 -11.54 -48.57
C LEU A 58 -11.62 -11.65 -48.20
N ALA A 59 -12.44 -10.66 -48.59
CA ALA A 59 -13.87 -10.67 -48.27
C ALA A 59 -14.60 -11.87 -48.91
N SER A 60 -14.25 -12.21 -50.14
CA SER A 60 -14.84 -13.36 -50.85
C SER A 60 -14.44 -14.68 -50.20
N HIS A 61 -13.18 -14.83 -49.82
CA HIS A 61 -12.71 -16.01 -49.08
C HIS A 61 -13.44 -16.18 -47.74
N LEU A 62 -13.59 -15.10 -46.97
CA LEU A 62 -14.35 -15.12 -45.71
C LEU A 62 -15.83 -15.45 -45.92
N GLU A 63 -16.44 -15.01 -47.02
CA GLU A 63 -17.82 -15.40 -47.38
C GLU A 63 -17.95 -16.90 -47.66
N ASP A 64 -16.97 -17.49 -48.34
CA ASP A 64 -16.91 -18.92 -48.69
C ASP A 64 -16.70 -19.78 -47.43
N GLU A 65 -15.87 -19.32 -46.49
CA GLU A 65 -15.71 -19.93 -45.16
C GLU A 65 -16.90 -19.69 -44.22
N ASN A 66 -17.95 -18.98 -44.66
CA ASN A 66 -19.10 -18.58 -43.86
C ASN A 66 -18.76 -17.73 -42.63
N ARG A 67 -17.63 -17.01 -42.66
CA ARG A 67 -17.19 -16.02 -41.66
C ARG A 67 -17.81 -14.65 -41.95
N LEU A 68 -19.13 -14.60 -41.86
CA LEU A 68 -19.94 -13.49 -42.38
C LEU A 68 -19.72 -12.14 -41.66
N ASP A 69 -19.52 -12.14 -40.34
CA ASP A 69 -19.29 -10.89 -39.58
C ASP A 69 -17.93 -10.26 -39.96
N GLU A 70 -16.92 -11.09 -40.18
CA GLU A 70 -15.58 -10.72 -40.62
C GLU A 70 -15.60 -10.18 -42.06
N ALA A 71 -16.31 -10.85 -42.95
CA ALA A 71 -16.52 -10.38 -44.32
C ALA A 71 -17.26 -9.03 -44.37
N ILE A 72 -18.28 -8.81 -43.52
CA ILE A 72 -18.96 -7.50 -43.39
C ILE A 72 -17.96 -6.41 -43.01
N GLU A 73 -17.07 -6.68 -42.06
CA GLU A 73 -16.03 -5.72 -41.65
C GLU A 73 -15.09 -5.36 -42.81
N VAL A 74 -14.66 -6.35 -43.59
CA VAL A 74 -13.83 -6.12 -44.77
C VAL A 74 -14.57 -5.30 -45.83
N TYR A 75 -15.84 -5.62 -46.14
CA TYR A 75 -16.64 -4.83 -47.09
C TYR A 75 -16.87 -3.38 -46.64
N LYS A 76 -17.07 -3.14 -45.34
CA LYS A 76 -17.13 -1.78 -44.79
C LYS A 76 -15.83 -1.02 -45.01
N ASN A 77 -14.69 -1.69 -44.91
CA ASN A 77 -13.39 -1.07 -45.14
C ASN A 77 -13.13 -0.82 -46.62
N ILE A 78 -13.55 -1.72 -47.53
CA ILE A 78 -13.45 -1.54 -48.99
C ILE A 78 -14.06 -0.20 -49.44
N ALA A 79 -15.15 0.25 -48.81
CA ALA A 79 -15.79 1.54 -49.09
C ALA A 79 -14.85 2.76 -48.97
N TYR A 80 -13.73 2.66 -48.26
CA TYR A 80 -12.74 3.74 -48.15
C TYR A 80 -11.70 3.76 -49.28
N PHE A 81 -11.69 2.76 -50.16
CA PHE A 81 -10.67 2.56 -51.20
C PHE A 81 -11.24 2.64 -52.63
N THR A 82 -12.56 2.79 -52.78
CA THR A 82 -13.24 2.88 -54.08
C THR A 82 -14.18 4.08 -54.15
N ASP A 83 -14.31 4.64 -55.35
CA ASP A 83 -15.32 5.65 -55.69
C ASP A 83 -16.65 4.99 -56.17
N ASP A 84 -16.64 3.68 -56.45
CA ASP A 84 -17.82 2.90 -56.83
C ASP A 84 -18.59 2.40 -55.60
N ASP A 85 -19.45 3.28 -55.11
CA ASP A 85 -20.36 3.01 -54.00
C ASP A 85 -21.42 1.94 -54.36
N THR A 86 -21.78 1.79 -55.64
CA THR A 86 -22.88 0.92 -56.07
C THR A 86 -22.51 -0.57 -55.93
N SER A 87 -21.30 -0.93 -56.35
CA SER A 87 -20.79 -2.30 -56.20
C SER A 87 -20.68 -2.71 -54.72
N VAL A 88 -20.13 -1.83 -53.89
CA VAL A 88 -19.95 -2.09 -52.45
C VAL A 88 -21.29 -2.21 -51.72
N ARG A 89 -22.27 -1.36 -52.03
CA ARG A 89 -23.65 -1.47 -51.52
C ARG A 89 -24.26 -2.82 -51.80
N THR A 90 -24.18 -3.26 -53.05
CA THR A 90 -24.78 -4.53 -53.49
C THR A 90 -24.20 -5.71 -52.70
N LYS A 91 -22.88 -5.72 -52.48
CA LYS A 91 -22.20 -6.74 -51.68
C LYS A 91 -22.61 -6.68 -50.21
N LEU A 92 -22.59 -5.49 -49.60
CA LEU A 92 -23.01 -5.28 -48.21
C LEU A 92 -24.44 -5.74 -47.97
N VAL A 93 -25.39 -5.34 -48.82
CA VAL A 93 -26.80 -5.76 -48.72
C VAL A 93 -26.93 -7.28 -48.79
N LYS A 94 -26.27 -7.91 -49.77
CA LYS A 94 -26.31 -9.37 -49.94
C LYS A 94 -25.78 -10.09 -48.70
N ILE A 95 -24.64 -9.67 -48.15
CA ILE A 95 -24.05 -10.33 -46.98
C ILE A 95 -24.85 -10.09 -45.71
N TYR A 96 -25.43 -8.90 -45.51
CA TYR A 96 -26.33 -8.64 -44.39
C TYR A 96 -27.58 -9.53 -44.45
N LYS A 97 -28.18 -9.74 -45.63
CA LYS A 97 -29.29 -10.68 -45.82
C LYS A 97 -28.89 -12.13 -45.51
N LYS A 98 -27.69 -12.55 -45.95
CA LYS A 98 -27.15 -13.89 -45.65
C LYS A 98 -26.95 -14.07 -44.13
N ARG A 99 -26.30 -13.10 -43.48
CA ARG A 99 -25.96 -13.09 -42.05
C ARG A 99 -27.16 -13.08 -41.12
N TYR A 100 -28.20 -12.34 -41.51
CA TYR A 100 -29.43 -12.17 -40.73
C TYR A 100 -30.62 -12.84 -41.41
N SER A 101 -30.39 -13.95 -42.11
CA SER A 101 -31.42 -14.73 -42.81
C SER A 101 -32.54 -15.22 -41.89
N ASN A 102 -32.25 -15.44 -40.60
CA ASN A 102 -33.23 -15.82 -39.59
C ASN A 102 -34.01 -14.62 -39.01
N ASN A 103 -33.70 -13.38 -39.41
CA ASN A 103 -34.40 -12.19 -38.93
C ASN A 103 -35.51 -11.81 -39.91
N GLU A 104 -36.76 -12.00 -39.51
CA GLU A 104 -37.94 -11.68 -40.33
C GLU A 104 -38.03 -10.21 -40.76
N ARG A 105 -37.34 -9.29 -40.06
CA ARG A 105 -37.36 -7.84 -40.32
C ARG A 105 -36.17 -7.35 -41.15
N ILE A 106 -35.20 -8.20 -41.50
CA ILE A 106 -33.96 -7.77 -42.18
C ILE A 106 -34.23 -7.00 -43.48
N GLU A 107 -35.18 -7.48 -44.29
CA GLU A 107 -35.59 -6.81 -45.54
C GLU A 107 -36.13 -5.40 -45.27
N LYS A 108 -37.01 -5.26 -44.28
CA LYS A 108 -37.57 -3.97 -43.87
C LYS A 108 -36.48 -3.04 -43.31
N PHE A 109 -35.51 -3.57 -42.57
CA PHE A 109 -34.40 -2.76 -42.05
C PHE A 109 -33.49 -2.25 -43.16
N ILE A 110 -33.19 -3.07 -44.16
CA ILE A 110 -32.42 -2.67 -45.35
C ILE A 110 -33.15 -1.55 -46.10
N GLU A 111 -34.45 -1.71 -46.35
CA GLU A 111 -35.25 -0.70 -47.05
C GLU A 111 -35.28 0.66 -46.31
N LEU A 112 -35.52 0.63 -44.99
CA LEU A 112 -35.61 1.84 -44.15
C LEU A 112 -34.23 2.45 -43.83
N SER A 113 -33.16 1.66 -43.95
CA SER A 113 -31.79 2.16 -43.77
C SER A 113 -31.39 3.15 -44.87
N GLY A 114 -32.03 3.06 -46.03
CA GLY A 114 -31.70 3.88 -47.21
C GLY A 114 -30.47 3.38 -47.99
N ILE A 115 -29.89 2.24 -47.63
CA ILE A 115 -28.67 1.71 -48.26
C ILE A 115 -28.87 1.39 -49.75
N GLU A 116 -30.07 1.00 -50.15
CA GLU A 116 -30.44 0.75 -51.56
C GLU A 116 -30.92 2.03 -52.29
N LYS A 117 -31.22 3.12 -51.56
CA LYS A 117 -31.84 4.35 -52.09
C LYS A 117 -30.83 5.44 -52.48
N GLY A 118 -29.54 5.11 -52.52
CA GLY A 118 -28.47 6.05 -52.86
C GLY A 118 -28.15 7.09 -51.77
N GLU A 119 -28.69 6.96 -50.55
CA GLU A 119 -28.27 7.76 -49.39
C GLU A 119 -26.81 7.45 -49.03
N HIS A 120 -26.04 8.41 -48.50
CA HIS A 120 -24.62 8.21 -48.13
C HIS A 120 -24.34 6.88 -47.39
N LEU A 121 -23.44 6.05 -47.94
CA LEU A 121 -23.25 4.64 -47.57
C LEU A 121 -23.06 4.42 -46.07
N PHE A 122 -22.09 5.10 -45.46
CA PHE A 122 -21.80 4.94 -44.04
C PHE A 122 -22.97 5.38 -43.15
N LYS A 123 -23.77 6.39 -43.57
CA LYS A 123 -24.93 6.82 -42.80
C LYS A 123 -26.06 5.81 -42.88
N SER A 124 -26.27 5.21 -44.06
CA SER A 124 -27.24 4.13 -44.22
C SER A 124 -26.81 2.85 -43.48
N LEU A 125 -25.52 2.52 -43.48
CA LEU A 125 -24.98 1.39 -42.71
C LEU A 125 -25.13 1.59 -41.21
N ASP A 126 -24.79 2.78 -40.69
CA ASP A 126 -25.00 3.12 -39.29
C ASP A 126 -26.46 2.92 -38.88
N ARG A 127 -27.40 3.35 -39.74
CA ARG A 127 -28.84 3.19 -39.49
C ARG A 127 -29.27 1.72 -39.50
N LEU A 128 -28.80 0.93 -40.48
CA LEU A 128 -29.08 -0.50 -40.56
C LEU A 128 -28.56 -1.23 -39.31
N GLU A 129 -27.32 -0.96 -38.91
CA GLU A 129 -26.73 -1.56 -37.71
C GLU A 129 -27.43 -1.12 -36.44
N GLU A 130 -27.92 0.12 -36.35
CA GLU A 130 -28.76 0.58 -35.23
C GLU A 130 -30.04 -0.25 -35.12
N PHE A 131 -30.73 -0.50 -36.24
CA PHE A 131 -31.93 -1.34 -36.25
C PHE A 131 -31.64 -2.77 -35.77
N LEU A 132 -30.52 -3.35 -36.22
CA LEU A 132 -30.12 -4.71 -35.83
C LEU A 132 -29.69 -4.80 -34.35
N LYS A 133 -29.02 -3.75 -33.83
CA LYS A 133 -28.57 -3.66 -32.43
C LYS A 133 -29.74 -3.55 -31.44
N PHE A 134 -30.80 -2.85 -31.83
CA PHE A 134 -31.98 -2.61 -30.99
C PHE A 134 -33.24 -3.31 -31.51
N ASP A 135 -33.08 -4.44 -32.18
CA ASP A 135 -34.22 -5.25 -32.62
C ASP A 135 -34.92 -5.92 -31.42
N VAL A 136 -36.18 -6.31 -31.60
CA VAL A 136 -36.95 -7.02 -30.56
C VAL A 136 -36.23 -8.31 -30.17
N GLY A 137 -36.16 -8.59 -28.87
CA GLY A 137 -35.47 -9.73 -28.29
C GLY A 137 -33.98 -9.50 -28.00
N ARG A 138 -33.42 -8.37 -28.43
CA ARG A 138 -32.05 -7.99 -28.08
C ARG A 138 -31.96 -7.60 -26.61
N VAL A 139 -30.91 -8.07 -25.94
CA VAL A 139 -30.61 -7.73 -24.55
C VAL A 139 -29.67 -6.53 -24.51
N VAL A 140 -29.98 -5.59 -23.64
CA VAL A 140 -29.23 -4.35 -23.43
C VAL A 140 -28.96 -4.16 -21.94
N TYR A 141 -27.90 -3.44 -21.61
CA TYR A 141 -27.58 -3.04 -20.26
C TYR A 141 -27.69 -1.52 -20.13
N PHE A 142 -28.35 -1.07 -19.06
CA PHE A 142 -28.43 0.33 -18.68
C PHE A 142 -28.00 0.49 -17.23
N GLU A 143 -27.03 1.37 -16.96
CA GLU A 143 -26.46 1.54 -15.60
C GLU A 143 -27.52 1.81 -14.52
N LYS A 144 -28.59 2.53 -14.86
CA LYS A 144 -29.66 2.86 -13.92
C LYS A 144 -30.58 1.66 -13.61
N TYR A 145 -30.94 0.88 -14.63
CA TYR A 145 -32.02 -0.12 -14.53
C TYR A 145 -31.57 -1.58 -14.67
N GLY A 146 -30.29 -1.83 -14.94
CA GLY A 146 -29.72 -3.17 -15.07
C GLY A 146 -29.88 -3.74 -16.48
N LEU A 147 -30.01 -5.06 -16.57
CA LEU A 147 -30.26 -5.74 -17.83
C LEU A 147 -31.72 -5.55 -18.26
N GLY A 148 -31.95 -5.50 -19.56
CA GLY A 148 -33.28 -5.39 -20.13
C GLY A 148 -33.35 -5.95 -21.53
N GLU A 149 -34.58 -6.25 -21.97
CA GLU A 149 -34.86 -6.78 -23.29
C GLU A 149 -35.69 -5.78 -24.10
N VAL A 150 -35.33 -5.57 -25.36
CA VAL A 150 -36.15 -4.78 -26.27
C VAL A 150 -37.42 -5.57 -26.59
N VAL A 151 -38.57 -5.06 -26.17
CA VAL A 151 -39.88 -5.72 -26.37
C VAL A 151 -40.66 -5.12 -27.54
N VAL A 152 -40.42 -3.83 -27.85
CA VAL A 152 -41.01 -3.15 -29.00
C VAL A 152 -39.93 -2.35 -29.69
N MET A 153 -39.95 -2.39 -31.02
CA MET A 153 -39.05 -1.61 -31.87
C MET A 153 -39.83 -1.11 -33.10
N ASN A 154 -39.86 0.21 -33.26
CA ASN A 154 -40.40 0.91 -34.42
C ASN A 154 -39.27 1.59 -35.24
N PRO A 155 -38.88 1.03 -36.42
CA PRO A 155 -37.81 1.57 -37.24
C PRO A 155 -38.16 2.89 -37.94
N GLU A 156 -39.44 3.10 -38.29
CA GLU A 156 -39.88 4.32 -38.97
C GLU A 156 -39.86 5.52 -38.03
N LYS A 157 -40.29 5.32 -36.79
CA LYS A 157 -40.26 6.37 -35.75
C LYS A 157 -38.92 6.47 -35.02
N ARG A 158 -38.01 5.52 -35.23
CA ARG A 158 -36.76 5.37 -34.48
C ARG A 158 -37.01 5.34 -32.96
N GLU A 159 -37.91 4.46 -32.54
CA GLU A 159 -38.36 4.30 -31.16
C GLU A 159 -38.26 2.84 -30.69
N ILE A 160 -37.88 2.63 -29.44
CA ILE A 160 -37.89 1.33 -28.78
C ILE A 160 -38.57 1.39 -27.41
N VAL A 161 -39.04 0.23 -26.95
CA VAL A 161 -39.46 0.01 -25.57
C VAL A 161 -38.67 -1.15 -25.01
N VAL A 162 -38.09 -0.94 -23.83
CA VAL A 162 -37.22 -1.90 -23.15
C VAL A 162 -37.79 -2.30 -21.80
N ASP A 163 -37.80 -3.60 -21.54
CA ASP A 163 -38.20 -4.19 -20.27
C ASP A 163 -36.97 -4.54 -19.42
N PHE A 164 -36.52 -3.60 -18.61
CA PHE A 164 -35.43 -3.83 -17.65
C PHE A 164 -35.87 -4.68 -16.46
N GLU A 165 -34.89 -5.20 -15.73
CA GLU A 165 -35.09 -5.89 -14.45
C GLU A 165 -35.80 -4.99 -13.43
N LYS A 166 -35.39 -3.72 -13.36
CA LYS A 166 -35.92 -2.74 -12.38
C LYS A 166 -37.08 -1.88 -12.90
N GLN A 167 -37.29 -1.81 -14.22
CA GLN A 167 -38.29 -0.95 -14.85
C GLN A 167 -38.80 -1.57 -16.14
N LYS A 168 -40.10 -1.86 -16.21
CA LYS A 168 -40.77 -2.35 -17.43
C LYS A 168 -41.34 -1.21 -18.26
N GLY A 169 -41.50 -1.45 -19.56
CA GLY A 169 -42.11 -0.53 -20.52
C GLY A 169 -41.34 0.76 -20.75
N TYR A 170 -40.01 0.76 -20.60
CA TYR A 170 -39.23 1.98 -20.69
C TYR A 170 -39.03 2.42 -22.14
N PHE A 171 -39.71 3.51 -22.51
CA PHE A 171 -39.67 4.09 -23.85
C PHE A 171 -38.41 4.92 -24.10
N LEU A 172 -37.78 4.73 -25.26
CA LEU A 172 -36.60 5.46 -25.69
C LEU A 172 -36.65 5.74 -27.20
N LYS A 173 -36.16 6.92 -27.60
CA LYS A 173 -35.76 7.16 -28.99
C LYS A 173 -34.37 6.59 -29.24
N PHE A 174 -34.08 6.20 -30.48
CA PHE A 174 -32.80 5.62 -30.87
C PHE A 174 -31.60 6.49 -30.49
N ASP A 175 -31.69 7.81 -30.69
CA ASP A 175 -30.58 8.71 -30.41
C ASP A 175 -30.22 8.73 -28.92
N VAL A 176 -31.23 8.61 -28.05
CA VAL A 176 -31.03 8.47 -26.61
C VAL A 176 -30.52 7.08 -26.28
N ALA A 177 -31.13 6.03 -26.85
CA ALA A 177 -30.75 4.64 -26.64
C ALA A 177 -29.26 4.41 -26.96
N ARG A 178 -28.76 4.97 -28.07
CA ARG A 178 -27.35 4.90 -28.48
C ARG A 178 -26.40 5.49 -27.44
N GLY A 179 -26.83 6.54 -26.72
CA GLY A 179 -26.00 7.20 -25.71
C GLY A 179 -25.97 6.49 -24.36
N ILE A 180 -27.05 5.80 -23.98
CA ILE A 180 -27.21 5.26 -22.62
C ILE A 180 -27.26 3.73 -22.52
N LEU A 181 -27.60 3.04 -23.61
CA LEU A 181 -27.73 1.58 -23.62
C LEU A 181 -26.47 0.94 -24.18
N LYS A 182 -25.98 -0.09 -23.49
CA LYS A 182 -24.89 -0.95 -23.94
C LYS A 182 -25.49 -2.28 -24.45
N PRO A 183 -25.46 -2.58 -25.76
CA PRO A 183 -25.92 -3.87 -26.28
C PRO A 183 -25.15 -5.04 -25.65
N VAL A 184 -25.84 -6.13 -25.33
CA VAL A 184 -25.24 -7.32 -24.72
C VAL A 184 -25.34 -8.50 -25.71
N PRO A 185 -24.23 -8.92 -26.33
CA PRO A 185 -24.21 -10.02 -27.29
C PRO A 185 -24.63 -11.36 -26.67
N GLU A 186 -25.18 -12.27 -27.47
CA GLU A 186 -25.68 -13.58 -27.01
C GLU A 186 -24.59 -14.45 -26.35
N GLY A 187 -23.35 -14.32 -26.81
CA GLY A 187 -22.19 -15.01 -26.23
C GLY A 187 -21.66 -14.37 -24.93
N HIS A 188 -22.17 -13.20 -24.51
CA HIS A 188 -21.66 -12.46 -23.37
C HIS A 188 -22.20 -13.02 -22.04
N TYR A 189 -21.38 -13.01 -20.99
CA TYR A 189 -21.73 -13.48 -19.65
C TYR A 189 -23.06 -12.92 -19.14
N LEU A 190 -23.28 -11.61 -19.28
CA LEU A 190 -24.52 -10.96 -18.87
C LEU A 190 -25.77 -11.47 -19.62
N TYR A 191 -25.63 -11.83 -20.91
CA TYR A 191 -26.74 -12.42 -21.65
C TYR A 191 -27.10 -13.80 -21.08
N LYS A 192 -26.10 -14.65 -20.84
CA LYS A 192 -26.28 -15.94 -20.19
C LYS A 192 -26.85 -15.80 -18.78
N LYS A 193 -26.45 -14.77 -18.03
CA LYS A 193 -27.04 -14.47 -16.71
C LYS A 193 -28.52 -14.13 -16.82
N TYR A 194 -28.94 -13.43 -17.87
CA TYR A 194 -30.33 -13.05 -18.09
C TYR A 194 -31.21 -14.23 -18.56
N ARG A 195 -30.75 -15.03 -19.53
CA ARG A 195 -31.57 -16.09 -20.18
C ARG A 195 -31.23 -17.53 -19.79
N GLY A 196 -30.10 -17.77 -19.14
CA GLY A 196 -29.56 -19.12 -18.88
C GLY A 196 -28.85 -19.22 -17.54
N ILE A 197 -29.39 -18.57 -16.50
CA ILE A 197 -28.74 -18.49 -15.18
C ILE A 197 -28.45 -19.86 -14.56
N GLU A 198 -29.29 -20.87 -14.84
CA GLU A 198 -29.11 -22.24 -14.34
C GLU A 198 -27.86 -22.92 -14.94
N GLU A 199 -27.51 -22.62 -16.20
CA GLU A 199 -26.26 -23.08 -16.82
C GLU A 199 -25.05 -22.46 -16.11
N LEU A 200 -25.13 -21.18 -15.76
CA LEU A 200 -24.07 -20.49 -15.02
C LEU A 200 -23.94 -21.01 -13.60
N LYS A 201 -25.06 -21.31 -12.92
CA LYS A 201 -25.05 -21.92 -11.58
C LYS A 201 -24.42 -23.31 -11.61
N LYS A 202 -24.77 -24.12 -12.61
CA LYS A 202 -24.17 -25.44 -12.83
C LYS A 202 -22.66 -25.30 -13.07
N LEU A 203 -22.24 -24.41 -13.96
CA LEU A 203 -20.83 -24.13 -14.23
C LEU A 203 -20.09 -23.62 -12.98
N ALA A 204 -20.73 -22.78 -12.15
CA ALA A 204 -20.18 -22.33 -10.87
C ALA A 204 -19.87 -23.49 -9.92
N SER A 205 -20.68 -24.55 -9.94
CA SER A 205 -20.51 -25.73 -9.08
C SER A 205 -19.47 -26.72 -9.62
N GLU A 206 -19.48 -26.97 -10.94
CA GLU A 206 -18.63 -27.97 -11.60
C GLU A 206 -17.23 -27.42 -11.88
N ASP A 207 -17.14 -26.23 -12.48
CA ASP A 207 -15.88 -25.57 -12.81
C ASP A 207 -15.92 -24.05 -12.51
N PRO A 208 -15.73 -23.68 -11.23
CA PRO A 208 -15.60 -22.29 -10.79
C PRO A 208 -14.62 -21.44 -11.60
N PHE A 209 -13.55 -22.06 -12.10
CA PHE A 209 -12.46 -21.35 -12.76
C PHE A 209 -12.85 -20.95 -14.18
N THR A 210 -13.45 -21.88 -14.93
CA THR A 210 -13.98 -21.61 -16.28
C THR A 210 -15.08 -20.56 -16.25
N LEU A 211 -15.93 -20.52 -15.22
CA LEU A 211 -16.93 -19.46 -15.05
C LEU A 211 -16.29 -18.06 -14.98
N VAL A 212 -15.26 -17.89 -14.15
CA VAL A 212 -14.59 -16.59 -13.99
C VAL A 212 -13.80 -16.22 -15.25
N ARG A 213 -13.17 -17.18 -15.94
CA ARG A 213 -12.56 -16.93 -17.26
C ARG A 213 -13.59 -16.47 -18.28
N TYR A 214 -14.76 -17.11 -18.32
CA TYR A 214 -15.85 -16.73 -19.23
C TYR A 214 -16.36 -15.31 -18.94
N LEU A 215 -16.48 -14.94 -17.66
CA LEU A 215 -16.80 -13.58 -17.23
C LEU A 215 -15.73 -12.59 -17.72
N LEU A 216 -14.45 -12.85 -17.47
CA LEU A 216 -13.35 -11.97 -17.91
C LEU A 216 -13.29 -11.83 -19.44
N LYS A 217 -13.51 -12.93 -20.17
CA LYS A 217 -13.59 -12.95 -21.64
C LYS A 217 -14.69 -12.03 -22.17
N SER A 218 -15.80 -11.98 -21.46
CA SER A 218 -16.98 -11.21 -21.88
C SER A 218 -16.74 -9.70 -21.79
N PHE A 219 -16.13 -9.24 -20.69
CA PHE A 219 -15.90 -7.81 -20.46
C PHE A 219 -14.63 -7.26 -21.12
N LYS A 220 -13.62 -8.09 -21.40
CA LYS A 220 -12.34 -7.74 -22.05
C LYS A 220 -11.48 -6.67 -21.34
N GLU A 221 -12.04 -5.92 -20.38
CA GLU A 221 -11.37 -4.91 -19.58
C GLU A 221 -10.83 -5.49 -18.24
N PRO A 222 -9.77 -4.91 -17.66
CA PRO A 222 -9.30 -5.30 -16.34
C PRO A 222 -10.37 -5.08 -15.26
N MET A 223 -10.73 -6.13 -14.54
CA MET A 223 -11.71 -6.06 -13.45
C MET A 223 -11.08 -6.31 -12.09
N SER A 224 -11.46 -5.52 -11.11
CA SER A 224 -11.11 -5.71 -9.71
C SER A 224 -11.85 -6.91 -9.11
N SER A 225 -11.33 -7.43 -8.00
CA SER A 225 -12.03 -8.47 -7.24
C SER A 225 -13.45 -8.07 -6.80
N SER A 226 -13.71 -6.79 -6.54
CA SER A 226 -15.04 -6.30 -6.17
C SER A 226 -16.02 -6.37 -7.34
N GLU A 227 -15.57 -5.97 -8.53
CA GLU A 227 -16.39 -5.98 -9.74
C GLU A 227 -16.73 -7.41 -10.16
N ILE A 228 -15.74 -8.32 -10.13
CA ILE A 228 -15.96 -9.74 -10.43
C ILE A 228 -17.02 -10.33 -9.49
N LYS A 229 -16.88 -10.10 -8.17
CA LYS A 229 -17.85 -10.58 -7.18
C LYS A 229 -19.25 -10.01 -7.42
N THR A 230 -19.36 -8.73 -7.76
CA THR A 230 -20.64 -8.07 -8.07
C THR A 230 -21.32 -8.73 -9.27
N HIS A 231 -20.57 -9.06 -10.33
CA HIS A 231 -21.12 -9.73 -11.50
C HIS A 231 -21.56 -11.17 -11.21
N LEU A 232 -20.90 -11.86 -10.28
CA LEU A 232 -21.24 -13.21 -9.84
C LEU A 232 -22.49 -13.26 -8.93
N GLU A 233 -22.93 -12.14 -8.35
CA GLU A 233 -24.15 -12.10 -7.54
C GLU A 233 -25.36 -12.60 -8.34
N GLY A 234 -26.17 -13.48 -7.73
CA GLY A 234 -27.34 -14.10 -8.37
C GLY A 234 -27.02 -15.40 -9.11
N VAL A 235 -25.78 -15.59 -9.58
CA VAL A 235 -25.24 -16.92 -9.95
C VAL A 235 -24.76 -17.65 -8.70
N ILE A 236 -24.15 -16.91 -7.78
CA ILE A 236 -23.68 -17.41 -6.48
C ILE A 236 -24.38 -16.61 -5.38
N SER A 237 -24.67 -17.28 -4.25
CA SER A 237 -25.23 -16.63 -3.06
C SER A 237 -24.26 -15.61 -2.47
N LYS A 238 -24.77 -14.54 -1.84
CA LYS A 238 -23.93 -13.48 -1.28
C LYS A 238 -23.02 -13.99 -0.17
N GLU A 239 -23.47 -15.00 0.56
CA GLU A 239 -22.76 -15.63 1.68
C GLU A 239 -21.58 -16.50 1.22
N GLU A 240 -21.62 -17.00 -0.02
CA GLU A 240 -20.62 -17.93 -0.56
C GLU A 240 -19.63 -17.27 -1.52
N VAL A 241 -19.95 -16.09 -2.07
CA VAL A 241 -19.12 -15.37 -3.06
C VAL A 241 -17.68 -15.16 -2.59
N ASP A 242 -17.45 -14.82 -1.32
CA ASP A 242 -16.09 -14.63 -0.80
C ASP A 242 -15.28 -15.93 -0.76
N LYS A 243 -15.90 -17.03 -0.30
CA LYS A 243 -15.27 -18.35 -0.29
C LYS A 243 -15.02 -18.87 -1.70
N PHE A 244 -15.97 -18.65 -2.60
CA PHE A 244 -15.85 -18.99 -4.01
C PHE A 244 -14.67 -18.25 -4.65
N TRP A 245 -14.58 -16.94 -4.43
CA TRP A 245 -13.50 -16.13 -4.98
C TRP A 245 -12.12 -16.58 -4.49
N GLU A 246 -11.95 -16.85 -3.20
CA GLU A 246 -10.67 -17.35 -2.67
C GLU A 246 -10.22 -18.68 -3.31
N LYS A 247 -11.18 -19.56 -3.65
CA LYS A 247 -10.91 -20.83 -4.35
C LYS A 247 -10.43 -20.61 -5.79
N VAL A 248 -11.03 -19.67 -6.50
CA VAL A 248 -10.71 -19.40 -7.92
C VAL A 248 -9.46 -18.54 -8.06
N ARG A 249 -9.33 -17.49 -7.23
CA ARG A 249 -8.26 -16.48 -7.29
C ARG A 249 -6.87 -17.11 -7.37
N LYS A 250 -6.58 -18.13 -6.55
CA LYS A 250 -5.26 -18.78 -6.54
C LYS A 250 -4.91 -19.50 -7.83
N LYS A 251 -5.92 -20.06 -8.52
CA LYS A 251 -5.73 -20.66 -9.86
C LYS A 251 -5.64 -19.59 -10.93
N LEU A 252 -6.46 -18.54 -10.81
CA LEU A 252 -6.50 -17.41 -11.74
C LEU A 252 -5.19 -16.61 -11.75
N GLU A 253 -4.58 -16.37 -10.59
CA GLU A 253 -3.28 -15.70 -10.46
C GLU A 253 -2.11 -16.54 -10.98
N LYS A 254 -2.34 -17.82 -11.29
CA LYS A 254 -1.36 -18.74 -11.90
C LYS A 254 -1.67 -19.04 -13.37
N ASP A 255 -2.78 -18.52 -13.90
CA ASP A 255 -3.15 -18.75 -15.29
C ASP A 255 -2.34 -17.82 -16.19
N ASP A 256 -1.58 -18.43 -17.08
CA ASP A 256 -0.77 -17.78 -18.10
C ASP A 256 -1.57 -16.87 -19.04
N ASN A 257 -2.88 -17.10 -19.16
CA ASN A 257 -3.80 -16.32 -19.98
C ASN A 257 -4.50 -15.21 -19.19
N VAL A 258 -4.10 -14.95 -17.94
CA VAL A 258 -4.69 -13.90 -17.11
C VAL A 258 -3.60 -12.92 -16.67
N LYS A 259 -3.68 -11.68 -17.16
CA LYS A 259 -2.85 -10.58 -16.70
C LYS A 259 -3.36 -10.11 -15.33
N VAL A 260 -2.45 -10.05 -14.35
CA VAL A 260 -2.74 -9.52 -13.01
C VAL A 260 -1.90 -8.27 -12.76
N GLU A 261 -2.56 -7.13 -12.58
CA GLU A 261 -1.91 -5.83 -12.37
C GLU A 261 -2.37 -5.20 -11.06
N ILE A 262 -1.60 -4.25 -10.52
CA ILE A 262 -2.00 -3.43 -9.38
C ILE A 262 -2.36 -2.04 -9.90
N LYS A 263 -3.65 -1.67 -9.85
CA LYS A 263 -4.14 -0.34 -10.20
C LYS A 263 -4.77 0.33 -8.97
N LYS A 264 -4.33 1.54 -8.64
CA LYS A 264 -4.78 2.31 -7.45
C LYS A 264 -4.72 1.48 -6.14
N GLY A 265 -3.69 0.65 -5.98
CA GLY A 265 -3.50 -0.21 -4.80
C GLY A 265 -4.37 -1.47 -4.76
N MET A 266 -5.14 -1.77 -5.82
CA MET A 266 -5.99 -2.96 -5.91
C MET A 266 -5.54 -3.86 -7.04
N LYS A 267 -5.60 -5.20 -6.84
CA LYS A 267 -5.37 -6.15 -7.93
C LYS A 267 -6.54 -6.12 -8.91
N VAL A 268 -6.21 -6.03 -10.19
CA VAL A 268 -7.14 -6.19 -11.32
C VAL A 268 -6.73 -7.38 -12.16
N TYR A 269 -7.72 -8.04 -12.77
CA TYR A 269 -7.58 -9.27 -13.53
C TYR A 269 -8.12 -9.04 -14.94
N GLN A 270 -7.37 -9.44 -15.96
CA GLN A 270 -7.79 -9.34 -17.36
C GLN A 270 -7.43 -10.62 -18.09
N LEU A 271 -8.36 -11.18 -18.87
CA LEU A 271 -8.06 -12.32 -19.74
C LEU A 271 -7.31 -11.80 -20.98
N ILE A 272 -6.18 -12.42 -21.31
CA ILE A 272 -5.29 -12.10 -22.44
C ILE A 272 -5.17 -13.28 -23.42
N GLU A 273 -6.18 -14.16 -23.46
CA GLU A 273 -6.24 -15.33 -24.34
C GLU A 273 -6.10 -14.91 -25.83
N GLY A 274 -5.07 -15.42 -26.51
CA GLY A 274 -4.76 -15.09 -27.91
C GLY A 274 -3.83 -13.90 -28.13
N VAL A 275 -3.39 -13.21 -27.07
CA VAL A 275 -2.31 -12.21 -27.16
C VAL A 275 -0.99 -12.92 -26.95
N ASP A 276 -0.08 -12.82 -27.92
CA ASP A 276 1.27 -13.35 -27.76
C ASP A 276 1.92 -12.70 -26.52
N LYS A 277 2.29 -13.54 -25.54
CA LYS A 277 2.97 -13.11 -24.30
C LYS A 277 4.20 -12.27 -24.62
N ASN A 278 4.88 -12.56 -25.72
CA ASN A 278 6.03 -11.80 -26.20
C ASN A 278 5.67 -10.35 -26.52
N ILE A 279 4.54 -10.12 -27.19
CA ILE A 279 4.03 -8.78 -27.51
C ILE A 279 3.68 -8.03 -26.22
N LEU A 280 3.00 -8.70 -25.29
CA LEU A 280 2.61 -8.08 -24.02
C LEU A 280 3.83 -7.66 -23.18
N TYR A 281 4.85 -8.52 -23.14
CA TYR A 281 6.12 -8.22 -22.50
C TYR A 281 6.75 -6.97 -23.14
N LEU A 282 6.84 -6.92 -24.47
CA LEU A 282 7.41 -5.78 -25.22
C LEU A 282 6.64 -4.47 -25.00
N GLU A 283 5.30 -4.50 -25.05
CA GLU A 283 4.47 -3.31 -24.80
C GLU A 283 4.63 -2.80 -23.37
N SER A 284 4.52 -3.71 -22.39
CA SER A 284 4.68 -3.36 -20.98
C SER A 284 6.09 -2.81 -20.69
N PHE A 285 7.12 -3.37 -21.34
CA PHE A 285 8.49 -2.90 -21.23
C PHE A 285 8.70 -1.53 -21.87
N LYS A 286 8.03 -1.21 -22.99
CA LYS A 286 8.17 0.10 -23.65
C LYS A 286 7.65 1.25 -22.78
N GLU A 287 6.49 1.06 -22.15
CA GLU A 287 5.81 2.10 -21.36
C GLU A 287 6.33 2.22 -19.92
N ALA A 288 7.06 1.21 -19.44
CA ALA A 288 7.53 1.13 -18.06
C ALA A 288 8.60 2.18 -17.69
N SER A 289 8.65 2.52 -16.40
CA SER A 289 9.79 3.23 -15.81
C SER A 289 11.07 2.39 -15.89
N ILE A 290 12.26 2.98 -15.77
CA ILE A 290 13.53 2.25 -15.90
C ILE A 290 13.64 1.07 -14.90
N GLY A 291 13.18 1.27 -13.66
CA GLY A 291 13.15 0.19 -12.67
C GLY A 291 12.12 -0.89 -12.96
N ASP A 292 10.97 -0.52 -13.50
CA ASP A 292 9.95 -1.48 -13.93
C ASP A 292 10.40 -2.26 -15.18
N LYS A 293 11.15 -1.61 -16.09
CA LYS A 293 11.77 -2.27 -17.26
C LYS A 293 12.70 -3.40 -16.84
N TYR A 294 13.57 -3.15 -15.84
CA TYR A 294 14.42 -4.19 -15.27
C TYR A 294 13.58 -5.38 -14.73
N LEU A 295 12.56 -5.10 -13.92
CA LEU A 295 11.69 -6.14 -13.35
C LEU A 295 10.92 -6.93 -14.41
N ILE A 296 10.49 -6.27 -15.48
CA ILE A 296 9.80 -6.92 -16.61
C ILE A 296 10.77 -7.84 -17.35
N ALA A 297 11.99 -7.37 -17.65
CA ALA A 297 13.00 -8.18 -18.31
C ALA A 297 13.41 -9.39 -17.47
N GLU A 298 13.59 -9.22 -16.15
CA GLU A 298 13.91 -10.33 -15.24
C GLU A 298 12.84 -11.43 -15.26
N ARG A 299 11.55 -11.05 -15.27
CA ARG A 299 10.44 -12.00 -15.40
C ARG A 299 10.43 -12.67 -16.78
N CYS A 300 10.60 -11.86 -17.83
CA CYS A 300 10.66 -12.33 -19.21
C CYS A 300 11.78 -13.35 -19.44
N ALA A 301 12.90 -13.24 -18.72
CA ALA A 301 14.05 -14.13 -18.86
C ALA A 301 13.70 -15.61 -18.62
N LYS A 302 12.73 -15.88 -17.73
CA LYS A 302 12.27 -17.24 -17.42
C LYS A 302 11.23 -17.76 -18.40
N ASP A 303 10.37 -16.88 -18.90
CA ASP A 303 9.18 -17.26 -19.66
C ASP A 303 9.39 -17.21 -21.18
N SER A 304 10.18 -16.26 -21.67
CA SER A 304 10.34 -15.94 -23.10
C SER A 304 11.78 -15.51 -23.43
N PRO A 305 12.70 -16.46 -23.66
CA PRO A 305 14.12 -16.16 -23.92
C PRO A 305 14.38 -15.32 -25.19
N GLU A 306 13.52 -15.45 -26.20
CA GLU A 306 13.66 -14.72 -27.48
C GLU A 306 13.49 -13.21 -27.30
N VAL A 307 12.42 -12.81 -26.60
CA VAL A 307 12.12 -11.41 -26.28
C VAL A 307 13.05 -10.84 -25.22
N PHE A 308 13.44 -11.67 -24.26
CA PHE A 308 14.36 -11.26 -23.21
C PHE A 308 15.65 -10.67 -23.76
N ASN A 309 16.22 -11.25 -24.83
CA ASN A 309 17.43 -10.72 -25.46
C ASN A 309 17.23 -9.31 -26.03
N GLU A 310 16.08 -9.01 -26.62
CA GLU A 310 15.75 -7.67 -27.11
C GLU A 310 15.64 -6.68 -25.96
N MET A 311 14.94 -7.05 -24.88
CA MET A 311 14.82 -6.23 -23.67
C MET A 311 16.17 -5.98 -23.02
N LEU A 312 17.01 -7.01 -22.92
CA LEU A 312 18.34 -6.91 -22.30
C LEU A 312 19.24 -5.96 -23.11
N ASN A 313 19.17 -5.98 -24.46
CA ASN A 313 19.85 -4.99 -25.29
C ASN A 313 19.38 -3.56 -24.99
N SER A 314 18.07 -3.36 -24.85
CA SER A 314 17.52 -2.04 -24.51
C SER A 314 17.94 -1.59 -23.11
N LEU A 315 17.97 -2.49 -22.13
CA LEU A 315 18.46 -2.21 -20.79
C LEU A 315 19.93 -1.82 -20.77
N VAL A 316 20.78 -2.49 -21.54
CA VAL A 316 22.22 -2.13 -21.66
C VAL A 316 22.37 -0.69 -22.18
N LEU A 317 21.61 -0.31 -23.21
CA LEU A 317 21.64 1.06 -23.74
C LEU A 317 21.20 2.10 -22.70
N ILE A 318 20.06 1.84 -22.03
CA ILE A 318 19.52 2.72 -20.99
C ILE A 318 20.51 2.84 -19.83
N ALA A 319 21.11 1.73 -19.40
CA ALA A 319 22.05 1.73 -18.28
C ALA A 319 23.30 2.54 -18.62
N ASN A 320 23.87 2.37 -19.80
CA ASN A 320 25.04 3.16 -20.24
C ASN A 320 24.76 4.67 -20.31
N GLU A 321 23.54 5.06 -20.65
CA GLU A 321 23.12 6.47 -20.67
C GLU A 321 22.91 7.01 -19.26
N LYS A 322 22.35 6.19 -18.35
CA LYS A 322 21.77 6.66 -17.09
C LYS A 322 22.46 6.18 -15.82
N TYR A 323 23.57 5.45 -15.91
CA TYR A 323 24.23 4.85 -14.74
C TYR A 323 24.62 5.86 -13.64
N ARG A 324 24.83 7.13 -13.99
CA ARG A 324 25.09 8.22 -13.03
C ARG A 324 23.83 8.72 -12.33
N GLU A 325 22.70 8.74 -13.03
CA GLU A 325 21.40 9.19 -12.52
C GLU A 325 20.73 8.09 -11.67
N GLU A 326 20.83 6.83 -12.13
CA GLU A 326 20.17 5.66 -11.56
C GLU A 326 21.18 4.53 -11.23
N PRO A 327 22.17 4.77 -10.34
CA PRO A 327 23.29 3.85 -10.14
C PRO A 327 22.86 2.49 -9.57
N ALA A 328 21.83 2.44 -8.71
CA ALA A 328 21.33 1.18 -8.18
C ALA A 328 20.71 0.28 -9.26
N ILE A 329 19.96 0.87 -10.20
CA ILE A 329 19.37 0.10 -11.30
C ILE A 329 20.45 -0.31 -12.30
N ALA A 330 21.44 0.54 -12.53
CA ALA A 330 22.61 0.19 -13.33
C ALA A 330 23.38 -1.00 -12.74
N LEU A 331 23.50 -1.11 -11.41
CA LEU A 331 24.06 -2.28 -10.75
C LEU A 331 23.21 -3.54 -10.94
N ASP A 332 21.87 -3.42 -10.83
CA ASP A 332 20.94 -4.53 -11.12
C ASP A 332 21.10 -5.02 -12.57
N ILE A 333 21.20 -4.10 -13.54
CA ILE A 333 21.40 -4.44 -14.95
C ILE A 333 22.78 -5.06 -15.18
N LEU A 334 23.82 -4.58 -14.48
CA LEU A 334 25.17 -5.14 -14.55
C LEU A 334 25.18 -6.60 -14.09
N TYR A 335 24.59 -6.90 -12.94
CA TYR A 335 24.50 -8.29 -12.47
C TYR A 335 23.64 -9.17 -13.37
N LEU A 336 22.54 -8.65 -13.91
CA LEU A 336 21.74 -9.38 -14.89
C LEU A 336 22.55 -9.68 -16.16
N CYS A 337 23.36 -8.73 -16.64
CA CYS A 337 24.24 -8.96 -17.78
C CYS A 337 25.28 -10.04 -17.49
N GLU A 338 25.87 -10.05 -16.29
CA GLU A 338 26.82 -11.10 -15.89
C GLU A 338 26.18 -12.49 -15.85
N GLU A 339 24.97 -12.61 -15.29
CA GLU A 339 24.21 -13.87 -15.22
C GLU A 339 23.95 -14.47 -16.60
N TYR A 340 23.62 -13.62 -17.58
CA TYR A 340 23.31 -14.03 -18.96
C TYR A 340 24.49 -13.85 -19.93
N LYS A 341 25.71 -13.59 -19.42
CA LYS A 341 26.94 -13.39 -20.19
C LYS A 341 26.81 -12.34 -21.30
N LYS A 342 26.05 -11.28 -21.03
CA LYS A 342 25.84 -10.15 -21.93
C LYS A 342 26.95 -9.12 -21.79
N THR A 343 27.48 -8.66 -22.92
CA THR A 343 28.48 -7.58 -22.99
C THR A 343 27.87 -6.29 -23.50
N GLY A 344 28.57 -5.16 -23.31
CA GLY A 344 28.18 -3.86 -23.86
C GLY A 344 27.97 -2.76 -22.82
N LEU A 345 28.10 -3.06 -21.52
CA LEU A 345 28.10 -2.03 -20.48
C LEU A 345 29.42 -1.25 -20.49
N ASN A 346 29.35 0.06 -20.32
CA ASN A 346 30.48 0.99 -20.36
C ASN A 346 30.94 1.47 -18.98
N TYR A 347 30.41 0.87 -17.91
CA TYR A 347 30.72 1.19 -16.52
C TYR A 347 31.04 -0.08 -15.73
N THR A 348 31.70 0.09 -14.59
CA THR A 348 32.01 -0.97 -13.64
C THR A 348 31.31 -0.73 -12.30
N ILE A 349 31.27 -1.75 -11.45
CA ILE A 349 30.81 -1.58 -10.06
C ILE A 349 31.68 -0.55 -9.32
N ASP A 350 32.98 -0.46 -9.59
CA ASP A 350 33.87 0.53 -8.95
C ASP A 350 33.45 1.96 -9.27
N GLU A 351 33.12 2.24 -10.53
CA GLU A 351 32.62 3.55 -10.95
C GLU A 351 31.26 3.87 -10.32
N LEU A 352 30.37 2.88 -10.20
CA LEU A 352 29.06 3.09 -9.55
C LEU A 352 29.21 3.48 -8.08
N LEU A 353 30.16 2.86 -7.38
CA LEU A 353 30.43 3.11 -5.97
C LEU A 353 31.03 4.51 -5.70
N GLU A 354 31.54 5.21 -6.73
CA GLU A 354 31.95 6.61 -6.59
C GLU A 354 30.77 7.58 -6.42
N PHE A 355 29.57 7.19 -6.89
CA PHE A 355 28.40 8.08 -6.88
C PHE A 355 27.52 7.95 -5.64
N GLN A 356 27.51 6.79 -4.99
CA GLN A 356 26.56 6.47 -3.91
C GLN A 356 27.16 5.52 -2.88
N THR A 357 26.58 5.50 -1.68
CA THR A 357 27.05 4.62 -0.58
C THR A 357 26.48 3.21 -0.68
N TYR A 358 27.08 2.24 0.02
CA TYR A 358 26.58 0.86 0.08
C TYR A 358 25.13 0.77 0.59
N GLU A 359 24.78 1.59 1.57
CA GLU A 359 23.42 1.68 2.12
C GLU A 359 22.41 2.09 1.03
N PHE A 360 22.78 3.04 0.17
CA PHE A 360 21.94 3.47 -0.95
C PHE A 360 21.67 2.30 -1.91
N PHE A 361 22.69 1.54 -2.29
CA PHE A 361 22.54 0.38 -3.18
C PHE A 361 21.65 -0.70 -2.56
N LEU A 362 21.90 -1.08 -1.31
CA LEU A 362 21.08 -2.09 -0.62
C LEU A 362 19.61 -1.68 -0.49
N ALA A 363 19.35 -0.39 -0.27
CA ALA A 363 17.99 0.14 -0.21
C ALA A 363 17.29 0.09 -1.59
N ASN A 364 18.00 0.44 -2.67
CA ASN A 364 17.38 0.72 -3.97
C ASN A 364 17.45 -0.40 -5.01
N LEU A 365 18.36 -1.38 -4.84
CA LEU A 365 18.38 -2.60 -5.66
C LEU A 365 17.00 -3.29 -5.63
N LYS A 366 16.52 -3.72 -6.78
CA LYS A 366 15.19 -4.32 -6.96
C LYS A 366 15.22 -5.82 -6.69
N ASN A 367 16.29 -6.50 -7.10
CA ASN A 367 16.41 -7.95 -6.97
C ASN A 367 17.10 -8.35 -5.66
N PHE A 368 16.49 -9.28 -4.93
CA PHE A 368 17.04 -9.75 -3.66
C PHE A 368 18.33 -10.57 -3.82
N GLU A 369 18.46 -11.39 -4.85
CA GLU A 369 19.69 -12.16 -5.11
C GLU A 369 20.85 -11.23 -5.48
N HIS A 370 20.57 -10.15 -6.20
CA HIS A 370 21.54 -9.09 -6.46
C HIS A 370 21.99 -8.38 -5.18
N LYS A 371 21.08 -8.11 -4.23
CA LYS A 371 21.48 -7.60 -2.90
C LYS A 371 22.41 -8.56 -2.16
N LYS A 372 22.15 -9.87 -2.21
CA LYS A 372 23.06 -10.88 -1.61
C LYS A 372 24.43 -10.85 -2.26
N LYS A 373 24.46 -10.78 -3.59
CA LYS A 373 25.70 -10.70 -4.36
C LYS A 373 26.48 -9.43 -3.98
N PHE A 374 25.81 -8.29 -3.89
CA PHE A 374 26.41 -7.03 -3.49
C PHE A 374 26.99 -7.06 -2.07
N LEU A 375 26.31 -7.70 -1.10
CA LEU A 375 26.86 -7.92 0.24
C LEU A 375 28.18 -8.70 0.20
N LYS A 376 28.25 -9.78 -0.60
CA LYS A 376 29.50 -10.54 -0.79
C LYS A 376 30.60 -9.70 -1.43
N GLU A 377 30.27 -8.85 -2.39
CA GLU A 377 31.22 -7.91 -3.00
C GLU A 377 31.78 -6.93 -1.96
N ILE A 378 30.94 -6.35 -1.11
CA ILE A 378 31.38 -5.46 -0.01
C ILE A 378 32.37 -6.20 0.91
N LYS A 379 32.03 -7.43 1.31
CA LYS A 379 32.91 -8.25 2.16
C LYS A 379 34.28 -8.51 1.52
N ASN A 380 34.31 -8.81 0.22
CA ASN A 380 35.54 -9.05 -0.52
C ASN A 380 36.39 -7.77 -0.68
N ARG A 381 35.74 -6.61 -0.77
CA ARG A 381 36.39 -5.30 -0.94
C ARG A 381 36.95 -4.73 0.36
N GLU A 382 36.29 -5.01 1.48
CA GLU A 382 36.70 -4.54 2.81
C GLU A 382 37.05 -5.70 3.76
N PRO A 383 38.01 -6.59 3.43
CA PRO A 383 38.22 -7.84 4.16
C PRO A 383 38.59 -7.66 5.65
N ASN A 384 39.08 -6.48 6.05
CA ASN A 384 39.48 -6.17 7.43
C ASN A 384 38.45 -5.32 8.20
N GLU A 385 37.42 -4.79 7.54
CA GLU A 385 36.48 -3.82 8.11
C GLU A 385 35.00 -4.14 7.79
N TRP A 386 34.75 -5.19 7.00
CA TRP A 386 33.42 -5.57 6.55
C TRP A 386 32.45 -5.81 7.71
N GLU A 387 32.92 -6.31 8.87
CA GLU A 387 32.06 -6.49 10.04
C GLU A 387 31.50 -5.15 10.53
N LYS A 388 32.34 -4.11 10.62
CA LYS A 388 31.90 -2.77 11.02
C LYS A 388 30.99 -2.14 9.97
N THR A 389 31.30 -2.37 8.69
CA THR A 389 30.45 -1.91 7.59
C THR A 389 29.09 -2.58 7.62
N TYR A 390 29.00 -3.89 7.86
CA TYR A 390 27.73 -4.61 8.02
C TYR A 390 26.92 -4.06 9.20
N LEU A 391 27.52 -3.81 10.36
CA LEU A 391 26.83 -3.22 11.50
C LEU A 391 26.24 -1.84 11.20
N ARG A 392 27.00 -1.00 10.48
CA ARG A 392 26.53 0.31 10.03
C ARG A 392 25.34 0.16 9.08
N MET A 393 25.42 -0.74 8.11
CA MET A 393 24.35 -0.98 7.13
C MET A 393 23.10 -1.62 7.75
N MET A 394 23.25 -2.56 8.69
CA MET A 394 22.12 -3.14 9.43
C MET A 394 21.28 -2.07 10.13
N SER A 395 21.91 -0.96 10.53
CA SER A 395 21.25 0.17 11.19
C SER A 395 20.39 1.02 10.24
N THR A 396 20.59 0.92 8.93
CA THR A 396 19.92 1.72 7.90
C THR A 396 18.99 0.89 7.00
N VAL A 397 19.26 -0.41 6.84
CA VAL A 397 18.47 -1.32 6.02
C VAL A 397 17.15 -1.68 6.69
N GLU A 398 16.04 -1.60 5.94
CA GLU A 398 14.71 -1.98 6.42
C GLU A 398 14.31 -3.43 6.08
N ASP A 399 14.96 -4.06 5.09
CA ASP A 399 14.65 -5.44 4.67
C ASP A 399 15.18 -6.45 5.70
N LEU A 400 14.26 -7.02 6.48
CA LEU A 400 14.55 -7.99 7.55
C LEU A 400 15.37 -9.19 7.05
N ARG A 401 15.17 -9.63 5.79
CA ARG A 401 15.90 -10.78 5.23
C ARG A 401 17.37 -10.47 4.97
N LEU A 402 17.69 -9.20 4.68
CA LEU A 402 19.09 -8.77 4.59
C LEU A 402 19.73 -8.68 5.96
N ILE A 403 18.97 -8.23 6.96
CA ILE A 403 19.43 -8.22 8.35
C ILE A 403 19.75 -9.65 8.81
N ASP A 404 18.89 -10.63 8.51
CA ASP A 404 19.16 -12.05 8.78
C ASP A 404 20.49 -12.51 8.16
N LEU A 405 20.71 -12.20 6.88
CA LEU A 405 21.94 -12.61 6.17
C LEU A 405 23.20 -11.93 6.71
N MET A 406 23.14 -10.62 6.98
CA MET A 406 24.28 -9.90 7.55
C MET A 406 24.61 -10.43 8.95
N GLU A 407 23.58 -10.76 9.73
CA GLU A 407 23.75 -11.31 11.08
C GLU A 407 24.38 -12.70 11.07
N GLU A 408 23.92 -13.59 10.18
CA GLU A 408 24.47 -14.93 10.03
C GLU A 408 25.96 -14.87 9.66
N GLU A 409 26.33 -13.97 8.73
CA GLU A 409 27.73 -13.75 8.35
C GLU A 409 28.58 -13.20 9.51
N LEU A 410 28.06 -12.24 10.29
CA LEU A 410 28.74 -11.67 11.45
C LEU A 410 28.94 -12.69 12.59
N LYS A 411 27.98 -13.59 12.79
CA LYS A 411 28.13 -14.72 13.71
C LYS A 411 29.23 -15.66 13.27
N ASN A 412 29.27 -15.99 11.98
CA ASN A 412 30.29 -16.88 11.41
C ASN A 412 31.71 -16.30 11.52
N SER A 413 31.88 -14.99 11.67
CA SER A 413 33.18 -14.36 11.92
C SER A 413 33.58 -14.27 13.39
N ASN A 414 32.77 -14.81 14.32
CA ASN A 414 32.94 -14.69 15.77
C ASN A 414 32.96 -13.22 16.27
N PHE A 415 32.30 -12.30 15.56
CA PHE A 415 32.22 -10.91 15.98
C PHE A 415 31.29 -10.79 17.21
N ASN A 416 31.71 -10.04 18.24
CA ASN A 416 30.86 -9.85 19.43
C ASN A 416 29.74 -8.83 19.16
N LEU A 417 28.54 -9.34 18.94
CA LEU A 417 27.35 -8.54 18.65
C LEU A 417 26.58 -8.08 19.90
N SER A 418 26.97 -8.56 21.09
CA SER A 418 26.21 -8.33 22.33
C SER A 418 26.12 -6.84 22.69
N GLU A 419 27.22 -6.09 22.61
CA GLU A 419 27.21 -4.66 22.89
C GLU A 419 26.39 -3.88 21.86
N PHE A 420 26.49 -4.26 20.59
CA PHE A 420 25.72 -3.65 19.52
C PHE A 420 24.21 -3.83 19.74
N TYR A 421 23.74 -5.04 20.03
CA TYR A 421 22.33 -5.27 20.33
C TYR A 421 21.87 -4.56 21.61
N ARG A 422 22.69 -4.52 22.65
CA ARG A 422 22.39 -3.75 23.88
C ARG A 422 22.19 -2.26 23.58
N SER A 423 22.98 -1.70 22.65
CA SER A 423 22.85 -0.30 22.25
C SER A 423 21.50 0.01 21.57
N LEU A 424 20.89 -0.95 20.86
CA LEU A 424 19.60 -0.77 20.20
C LEU A 424 18.45 -0.56 21.19
N PHE A 425 18.50 -1.17 22.37
CA PHE A 425 17.50 -0.90 23.44
C PHE A 425 17.61 0.50 24.02
N LEU A 426 18.79 1.12 23.94
CA LEU A 426 19.00 2.47 24.42
C LEU A 426 18.43 3.51 23.43
N MET A 427 18.46 3.22 22.13
CA MET A 427 18.07 4.15 21.06
C MET A 427 17.25 3.44 19.96
N PRO A 428 16.06 2.91 20.26
CA PRO A 428 15.27 2.10 19.31
C PRO A 428 14.81 2.88 18.07
N GLN A 429 14.71 4.21 18.18
CA GLN A 429 14.32 5.11 17.09
C GLN A 429 15.40 5.30 16.02
N LYS A 430 16.67 4.99 16.33
CA LYS A 430 17.76 5.16 15.35
C LYS A 430 17.69 4.15 14.20
N SER A 431 17.15 2.97 14.48
CA SER A 431 17.12 1.85 13.53
C SER A 431 15.87 1.00 13.75
N THR A 432 14.71 1.56 13.41
CA THR A 432 13.39 0.96 13.64
C THR A 432 13.28 -0.45 13.05
N GLY A 433 13.80 -0.67 11.83
CA GLY A 433 13.80 -1.98 11.16
C GLY A 433 14.60 -3.04 11.90
N LEU A 434 15.85 -2.72 12.24
CA LEU A 434 16.75 -3.59 13.01
C LEU A 434 16.24 -3.86 14.42
N PHE A 435 15.64 -2.87 15.07
CA PHE A 435 15.03 -3.06 16.38
C PHE A 435 13.82 -4.01 16.33
N LEU A 436 12.96 -3.88 15.32
CA LEU A 436 11.86 -4.82 15.10
C LEU A 436 12.35 -6.22 14.76
N TRP A 437 13.42 -6.32 13.96
CA TRP A 437 14.11 -7.58 13.68
C TRP A 437 14.60 -8.25 14.97
N LEU A 438 15.33 -7.49 15.80
CA LEU A 438 15.84 -7.96 17.09
C LEU A 438 14.71 -8.45 17.97
N LEU A 439 13.63 -7.67 18.14
CA LEU A 439 12.48 -8.09 18.93
C LEU A 439 11.83 -9.39 18.43
N LYS A 440 11.82 -9.65 17.12
CA LYS A 440 11.27 -10.91 16.58
C LYS A 440 12.13 -12.12 16.94
N ASN A 441 13.46 -11.94 16.99
CA ASN A 441 14.44 -13.01 17.19
C ASN A 441 14.93 -13.12 18.64
N ILE A 442 14.61 -12.16 19.50
CA ILE A 442 15.10 -12.08 20.89
C ILE A 442 14.76 -13.28 21.76
N GLY A 443 13.77 -14.08 21.33
CA GLY A 443 13.34 -15.27 22.02
C GLY A 443 14.12 -16.54 21.71
N GLU A 444 15.00 -16.49 20.73
CA GLU A 444 15.67 -17.65 20.17
C GLU A 444 17.19 -17.51 20.35
N GLY A 445 17.89 -18.63 20.55
CA GLY A 445 19.36 -18.66 20.63
C GLY A 445 19.99 -17.77 21.70
N GLU A 446 21.10 -17.14 21.33
CA GLU A 446 22.02 -16.36 22.19
C GLU A 446 21.44 -15.01 22.65
N PHE A 447 20.35 -14.54 22.03
CA PHE A 447 19.72 -13.26 22.38
C PHE A 447 19.09 -13.25 23.77
N LYS A 448 18.84 -14.43 24.35
CA LYS A 448 18.32 -14.58 25.72
C LYS A 448 19.24 -13.95 26.77
N GLU A 449 20.56 -14.02 26.57
CA GLU A 449 21.55 -13.49 27.53
C GLU A 449 21.70 -11.97 27.45
N ILE A 450 21.17 -11.36 26.38
CA ILE A 450 21.23 -9.92 26.13
C ILE A 450 20.06 -9.20 26.80
N LEU A 451 18.99 -9.93 27.08
CA LEU A 451 17.75 -9.40 27.61
C LEU A 451 17.83 -9.32 29.14
N ILE A 452 18.07 -8.10 29.63
CA ILE A 452 18.22 -7.80 31.06
C ILE A 452 17.04 -6.91 31.52
N PRO A 453 16.47 -7.13 32.72
CA PRO A 453 15.38 -6.34 33.30
C PRO A 453 15.50 -4.82 33.09
N LYS A 454 16.71 -4.28 33.26
CA LYS A 454 17.07 -2.87 33.10
C LYS A 454 16.61 -2.21 31.78
N TYR A 455 16.48 -2.96 30.69
CA TYR A 455 16.11 -2.41 29.38
C TYR A 455 14.60 -2.39 29.12
N LEU A 456 13.82 -3.20 29.85
CA LEU A 456 12.37 -3.32 29.64
C LEU A 456 11.59 -2.00 29.84
N PRO A 457 11.90 -1.13 30.82
CA PRO A 457 11.16 0.13 31.00
C PRO A 457 11.23 1.01 29.74
N ARG A 458 12.42 1.17 29.17
CA ARG A 458 12.61 1.96 27.94
C ARG A 458 11.89 1.32 26.75
N LEU A 459 11.95 0.00 26.64
CA LEU A 459 11.26 -0.76 25.61
C LEU A 459 9.74 -0.53 25.65
N ILE A 460 9.15 -0.65 26.84
CA ILE A 460 7.71 -0.48 27.08
C ILE A 460 7.26 0.94 26.73
N ASN A 461 8.06 1.95 27.11
CA ASN A 461 7.76 3.35 26.81
C ASN A 461 7.71 3.63 25.30
N ASN A 462 8.61 3.02 24.50
CA ASN A 462 8.71 3.24 23.05
C ASN A 462 7.75 2.38 22.20
N LEU A 463 6.89 1.54 22.80
CA LEU A 463 6.03 0.61 22.04
C LEU A 463 5.03 1.29 21.10
N ASN A 464 4.63 2.53 21.40
CA ASN A 464 3.72 3.31 20.55
C ASN A 464 4.44 4.00 19.39
N ASP A 465 5.71 4.34 19.57
CA ASP A 465 6.44 5.16 18.64
C ASP A 465 6.84 4.37 17.38
N ILE A 466 6.94 3.05 17.51
CA ILE A 466 7.37 2.14 16.44
C ILE A 466 6.20 1.26 15.98
N LYS A 467 5.82 1.41 14.71
CA LYS A 467 4.79 0.58 14.07
C LYS A 467 5.18 -0.91 14.14
N GLY A 468 4.33 -1.72 14.77
CA GLY A 468 4.55 -3.16 14.92
C GLY A 468 5.35 -3.58 16.17
N ALA A 469 5.95 -2.64 16.91
CA ALA A 469 6.72 -2.95 18.11
C ALA A 469 5.87 -3.62 19.20
N ARG A 470 4.63 -3.17 19.40
CA ARG A 470 3.68 -3.81 20.33
C ARG A 470 3.50 -5.30 20.04
N THR A 471 3.27 -5.67 18.78
CA THR A 471 3.05 -7.08 18.41
C THR A 471 4.32 -7.89 18.57
N ALA A 472 5.47 -7.33 18.17
CA ALA A 472 6.77 -7.97 18.37
C ALA A 472 7.06 -8.17 19.86
N PHE A 473 6.79 -7.16 20.70
CA PHE A 473 6.94 -7.22 22.15
C PHE A 473 6.09 -8.33 22.77
N LEU A 474 4.80 -8.42 22.45
CA LEU A 474 3.94 -9.46 23.03
C LEU A 474 4.40 -10.88 22.67
N LYS A 475 5.00 -11.07 21.47
CA LYS A 475 5.58 -12.35 21.06
C LYS A 475 6.92 -12.62 21.74
N ALA A 476 7.76 -11.60 21.83
CA ALA A 476 9.09 -11.65 22.44
C ALA A 476 9.02 -11.90 23.95
N PHE A 477 8.06 -11.27 24.62
CA PHE A 477 7.87 -11.30 26.06
C PHE A 477 6.56 -12.03 26.37
N SER A 478 6.46 -13.30 25.98
CA SER A 478 5.36 -14.16 26.46
C SER A 478 5.33 -14.13 27.99
N LEU A 479 4.17 -14.43 28.58
CA LEU A 479 4.02 -14.42 30.05
C LEU A 479 5.06 -15.33 30.73
N GLU A 480 5.32 -16.51 30.16
CA GLU A 480 6.34 -17.44 30.65
C GLU A 480 7.75 -16.83 30.62
N ARG A 481 8.15 -16.21 29.51
CA ARG A 481 9.49 -15.60 29.41
C ARG A 481 9.60 -14.37 30.31
N PHE A 482 8.55 -13.57 30.39
CA PHE A 482 8.50 -12.42 31.28
C PHE A 482 8.64 -12.85 32.75
N ASP A 483 8.04 -13.96 33.14
CA ASP A 483 8.23 -14.58 34.46
C ASP A 483 9.70 -14.92 34.72
N GLU A 484 10.38 -15.56 33.77
CA GLU A 484 11.82 -15.88 33.88
C GLU A 484 12.69 -14.63 34.04
N ILE A 485 12.38 -13.56 33.30
CA ILE A 485 13.14 -12.30 33.33
C ILE A 485 12.94 -11.57 34.66
N ILE A 486 11.71 -11.55 35.17
CA ILE A 486 11.37 -10.87 36.42
C ILE A 486 11.89 -11.64 37.63
N LYS A 487 11.91 -12.97 37.56
CA LYS A 487 12.39 -13.84 38.63
C LYS A 487 13.87 -13.57 38.96
N GLY A 488 14.12 -12.91 40.09
CA GLY A 488 15.46 -12.58 40.55
C GLY A 488 16.04 -11.27 40.02
N ALA A 489 15.23 -10.45 39.34
CA ALA A 489 15.60 -9.11 38.93
C ALA A 489 15.82 -8.17 40.14
N GLU A 490 16.62 -7.11 39.96
CA GLU A 490 16.77 -6.09 41.00
C GLU A 490 15.44 -5.34 41.24
N VAL A 491 15.09 -5.14 42.51
CA VAL A 491 13.87 -4.42 42.92
C VAL A 491 13.76 -3.05 42.24
N SER A 492 14.88 -2.35 42.05
CA SER A 492 14.92 -1.03 41.42
C SER A 492 14.52 -1.05 39.94
N ASP A 493 14.82 -2.13 39.23
CA ASP A 493 14.44 -2.33 37.83
C ASP A 493 12.99 -2.79 37.71
N VAL A 494 12.57 -3.73 38.57
CA VAL A 494 11.18 -4.22 38.60
C VAL A 494 10.19 -3.10 38.89
N LEU A 495 10.53 -2.17 39.80
CA LEU A 495 9.73 -0.96 40.06
C LEU A 495 9.53 -0.12 38.80
N LYS A 496 10.61 0.17 38.07
CA LYS A 496 10.52 0.93 36.81
C LYS A 496 9.72 0.19 35.74
N ILE A 497 9.86 -1.14 35.65
CA ILE A 497 9.06 -1.96 34.73
C ILE A 497 7.58 -1.85 35.07
N LYS A 498 7.23 -1.99 36.35
CA LYS A 498 5.85 -1.86 36.84
C LYS A 498 5.28 -0.48 36.51
N GLU A 499 6.02 0.60 36.79
CA GLU A 499 5.60 1.96 36.44
C GLU A 499 5.35 2.14 34.94
N GLU A 500 6.27 1.70 34.08
CA GLU A 500 6.12 1.85 32.63
C GLU A 500 5.00 0.97 32.07
N LEU A 501 4.77 -0.24 32.60
CA LEU A 501 3.60 -1.06 32.24
C LEU A 501 2.28 -0.36 32.56
N ILE A 502 2.20 0.29 33.73
CA ILE A 502 1.01 1.04 34.16
C ILE A 502 0.79 2.21 33.21
N LYS A 503 1.83 3.03 32.96
CA LYS A 503 1.77 4.23 32.10
C LYS A 503 1.52 3.90 30.62
N SER A 504 2.04 2.78 30.12
CA SER A 504 2.05 2.44 28.69
C SER A 504 0.65 2.48 28.07
N THR A 505 0.41 3.31 27.07
CA THR A 505 -0.88 3.29 26.35
C THR A 505 -0.90 2.26 25.21
N ALA A 506 0.25 1.65 24.89
CA ALA A 506 0.39 0.66 23.82
C ALA A 506 -0.28 -0.69 24.17
N LEU A 507 -0.24 -1.08 25.44
CA LEU A 507 -0.77 -2.35 25.92
C LEU A 507 -2.22 -2.20 26.38
N LYS A 508 -3.05 -3.21 26.06
CA LYS A 508 -4.45 -3.25 26.52
C LYS A 508 -4.52 -3.54 28.01
N ALA A 509 -5.62 -3.15 28.65
CA ALA A 509 -5.80 -3.30 30.09
C ALA A 509 -5.64 -4.75 30.59
N TYR A 510 -6.14 -5.75 29.84
CA TYR A 510 -5.98 -7.16 30.22
C TYR A 510 -4.53 -7.64 30.07
N GLU A 511 -3.81 -7.21 29.03
CA GLU A 511 -2.40 -7.57 28.79
C GLU A 511 -1.53 -7.06 29.92
N LYS A 512 -1.71 -5.78 30.30
CA LYS A 512 -1.03 -5.20 31.47
C LYS A 512 -1.30 -5.99 32.74
N LYS A 513 -2.56 -6.37 32.96
CA LYS A 513 -2.98 -7.07 34.17
C LYS A 513 -2.23 -8.39 34.34
N ASP A 514 -1.99 -9.13 33.27
CA ASP A 514 -1.27 -10.40 33.34
C ASP A 514 0.22 -10.22 33.63
N TYR A 515 0.89 -9.24 33.02
CA TYR A 515 2.28 -8.90 33.39
C TYR A 515 2.40 -8.37 34.82
N LEU A 516 1.46 -7.53 35.27
CA LEU A 516 1.46 -7.00 36.63
C LEU A 516 1.25 -8.11 37.67
N ARG A 517 0.41 -9.11 37.39
CA ARG A 517 0.24 -10.29 38.25
C ARG A 517 1.54 -11.06 38.46
N ILE A 518 2.35 -11.21 37.41
CA ILE A 518 3.67 -11.87 37.50
C ILE A 518 4.58 -11.08 38.43
N ILE A 519 4.62 -9.74 38.26
CA ILE A 519 5.40 -8.87 39.14
C ILE A 519 4.93 -8.97 40.59
N ASP A 520 3.62 -8.87 40.83
CA ASP A 520 3.04 -8.93 42.17
C ASP A 520 3.22 -10.33 42.81
N TYR A 521 3.34 -11.40 42.01
CA TYR A 521 3.64 -12.74 42.50
C TYR A 521 5.07 -12.88 43.03
N HIS A 522 6.08 -12.42 42.26
CA HIS A 522 7.49 -12.48 42.70
C HIS A 522 7.86 -11.38 43.69
N TYR A 523 7.16 -10.25 43.63
CA TYR A 523 7.39 -9.09 44.48
C TYR A 523 6.07 -8.61 45.12
N PRO A 524 5.47 -9.38 46.04
CA PRO A 524 4.16 -9.05 46.63
C PRO A 524 4.17 -7.76 47.47
N ASN A 525 5.34 -7.34 47.93
CA ASN A 525 5.54 -6.09 48.68
C ASN A 525 6.10 -4.95 47.79
N LEU A 526 6.03 -5.08 46.46
CA LEU A 526 6.65 -4.10 45.55
C LEU A 526 6.01 -2.71 45.66
N GLU A 527 4.81 -2.54 46.24
CA GLU A 527 4.28 -1.22 46.58
C GLU A 527 3.48 -1.20 47.89
N LYS A 528 4.07 -0.60 48.93
CA LYS A 528 3.40 0.34 49.84
C LYS A 528 4.42 1.37 50.35
N LYS A 529 4.77 2.33 49.51
CA LYS A 529 4.85 3.70 50.01
C LYS A 529 3.67 4.40 49.37
N ASP A 530 2.74 4.87 50.19
CA ASP A 530 1.73 5.78 49.71
C ASP A 530 2.45 6.95 49.01
N ASP A 531 2.32 7.02 47.69
CA ASP A 531 2.85 8.11 46.87
C ASP A 531 1.92 9.33 47.06
N PHE A 532 1.88 9.82 48.30
CA PHE A 532 1.12 11.00 48.67
C PHE A 532 1.85 12.24 48.15
N ILE A 533 1.11 13.07 47.42
CA ILE A 533 1.57 14.42 47.10
C ILE A 533 1.31 15.27 48.34
N TYR A 534 2.37 15.55 49.09
CA TYR A 534 2.27 16.47 50.21
C TYR A 534 2.02 17.88 49.68
N ALA A 535 1.07 18.60 50.26
CA ALA A 535 0.78 19.98 49.87
C ALA A 535 0.33 20.82 51.05
N THR A 536 0.57 22.13 51.00
CA THR A 536 -0.08 23.08 51.91
C THR A 536 -1.55 23.29 51.52
N PRO A 537 -2.41 23.75 52.45
CA PRO A 537 -3.79 24.14 52.11
C PRO A 537 -3.86 25.15 50.95
N GLN A 538 -2.94 26.12 50.94
CA GLN A 538 -2.86 27.18 49.92
C GLN A 538 -2.53 26.60 48.54
N ALA A 539 -1.56 25.68 48.43
CA ALA A 539 -1.22 25.05 47.16
C ALA A 539 -2.32 24.11 46.65
N LEU A 540 -3.01 23.39 47.55
CA LEU A 540 -4.17 22.59 47.19
C LEU A 540 -5.29 23.45 46.60
N GLU A 541 -5.58 24.60 47.20
CA GLU A 541 -6.57 25.55 46.69
C GLU A 541 -6.17 26.12 45.33
N LYS A 542 -4.91 26.52 45.16
CA LYS A 542 -4.36 26.99 43.88
C LYS A 542 -4.50 25.92 42.79
N LYS A 543 -4.26 24.65 43.10
CA LYS A 543 -4.41 23.53 42.17
C LYS A 543 -5.85 23.21 41.81
N LYS A 544 -6.78 23.33 42.77
CA LYS A 544 -8.22 23.24 42.50
C LYS A 544 -8.70 24.39 41.61
N ALA A 545 -8.22 25.61 41.86
CA ALA A 545 -8.52 26.77 41.03
C ALA A 545 -7.94 26.62 39.60
N GLU A 546 -6.73 26.07 39.45
CA GLU A 546 -6.16 25.73 38.14
C GLU A 546 -7.06 24.73 37.38
N LEU A 547 -7.49 23.66 38.05
CA LEU A 547 -8.40 22.67 37.45
C LEU A 547 -9.73 23.31 37.03
N GLU A 548 -10.33 24.11 37.90
CA GLU A 548 -11.59 24.78 37.62
C GLU A 548 -11.48 25.77 36.45
N HIS A 549 -10.39 26.53 36.37
CA HIS A 549 -10.11 27.42 35.24
C HIS A 549 -9.94 26.65 33.93
N LEU A 550 -9.23 25.52 33.95
CA LEU A 550 -9.08 24.66 32.77
C LEU A 550 -10.43 24.15 32.26
N LEU A 551 -11.31 23.72 33.17
CA LEU A 551 -12.61 23.15 32.84
C LEU A 551 -13.65 24.20 32.40
N LYS A 552 -13.69 25.35 33.07
CA LYS A 552 -14.74 26.37 32.87
C LYS A 552 -14.35 27.48 31.88
N VAL A 553 -13.05 27.67 31.62
CA VAL A 553 -12.56 28.77 30.77
C VAL A 553 -11.80 28.25 29.55
N GLU A 554 -10.67 27.57 29.76
CA GLU A 554 -9.77 27.20 28.65
C GLU A 554 -10.38 26.15 27.70
N ILE A 555 -11.02 25.10 28.22
CA ILE A 555 -11.64 24.05 27.39
C ILE A 555 -12.82 24.59 26.57
N PRO A 556 -13.77 25.37 27.14
CA PRO A 556 -14.82 26.03 26.36
C PRO A 556 -14.27 26.96 25.29
N LYS A 557 -13.29 27.81 25.62
CA LYS A 557 -12.63 28.71 24.67
C LYS A 557 -11.98 27.95 23.52
N ASN A 558 -11.25 26.88 23.82
CA ASN A 558 -10.62 26.03 22.80
C ASN A 558 -11.66 25.31 21.92
N LYS A 559 -12.83 24.93 22.46
CA LYS A 559 -13.93 24.38 21.63
C LYS A 559 -14.48 25.43 20.65
N GLU A 560 -14.62 26.68 21.07
CA GLU A 560 -15.01 27.78 20.18
C GLU A 560 -13.96 28.03 19.08
N GLU A 561 -12.66 28.02 19.43
CA GLU A 561 -11.55 28.12 18.47
C GLU A 561 -11.60 26.99 17.42
N ILE A 562 -11.85 25.75 17.84
CA ILE A 562 -12.02 24.60 16.92
C ILE A 562 -13.25 24.78 16.02
N SER A 563 -14.35 25.29 16.56
CA SER A 563 -15.57 25.54 15.78
C SER A 563 -15.34 26.61 14.71
N LYS A 564 -14.70 27.72 15.07
CA LYS A 564 -14.34 28.80 14.13
C LYS A 564 -13.36 28.31 13.08
N ALA A 565 -12.32 27.56 13.47
CA ALA A 565 -11.37 26.98 12.52
C ALA A 565 -12.02 25.99 11.53
N ARG A 566 -13.10 25.31 11.93
CA ARG A 566 -13.87 24.40 11.08
C ARG A 566 -14.73 25.11 10.02
N GLU A 567 -15.08 26.38 10.23
CA GLU A 567 -15.87 27.18 9.29
C GLU A 567 -15.05 27.65 8.06
N TYR A 568 -13.72 27.64 8.14
CA TYR A 568 -12.81 28.10 7.07
C TYR A 568 -12.52 27.08 5.95
N GLY A 569 -13.33 26.03 5.78
CA GLY A 569 -13.21 25.10 4.65
C GLY A 569 -12.22 23.94 4.87
N ASP A 570 -11.45 23.57 3.84
CA ASP A 570 -10.79 22.25 3.72
C ASP A 570 -9.91 21.88 4.94
N LEU A 571 -10.38 20.87 5.68
CA LEU A 571 -9.83 20.46 6.99
C LEU A 571 -8.50 19.72 6.88
N ARG A 572 -8.09 19.28 5.67
CA ARG A 572 -6.85 18.51 5.48
C ARG A 572 -5.60 19.38 5.55
N GLU A 573 -5.70 20.66 5.16
CA GLU A 573 -4.57 21.60 5.10
C GLU A 573 -4.61 22.69 6.19
N ASN A 574 -5.73 22.84 6.90
CA ASN A 574 -5.91 23.89 7.90
C ASN A 574 -5.00 23.72 9.13
N PHE A 575 -3.95 24.55 9.20
CA PHE A 575 -2.95 24.57 10.27
C PHE A 575 -3.55 24.99 11.63
N GLU A 576 -4.48 25.95 11.63
CA GLU A 576 -5.14 26.43 12.85
C GLU A 576 -6.03 25.35 13.47
N TYR A 577 -6.74 24.56 12.65
CA TYR A 577 -7.53 23.42 13.12
C TYR A 577 -6.65 22.34 13.77
N LYS A 578 -5.49 22.03 13.17
CA LYS A 578 -4.53 21.07 13.72
C LYS A 578 -3.95 21.55 15.05
N ALA A 579 -3.50 22.81 15.11
CA ALA A 579 -2.98 23.42 16.34
C ALA A 579 -4.03 23.49 17.46
N ALA A 580 -5.28 23.83 17.13
CA ALA A 580 -6.37 23.88 18.11
C ALA A 580 -6.74 22.49 18.65
N ARG A 581 -6.68 21.44 17.82
CA ARG A 581 -6.87 20.03 18.24
C ARG A 581 -5.73 19.51 19.09
N GLU A 582 -4.50 19.90 18.79
CA GLU A 582 -3.34 19.56 19.63
C GLU A 582 -3.45 20.23 21.00
N ARG A 583 -3.76 21.53 21.05
CA ARG A 583 -4.05 22.26 22.30
C ARG A 583 -5.16 21.59 23.10
N GLN A 584 -6.23 21.13 22.43
CA GLN A 584 -7.30 20.37 23.09
C GLN A 584 -6.77 19.12 23.80
N SER A 585 -5.90 18.35 23.14
CA SER A 585 -5.28 17.16 23.71
C SER A 585 -4.44 17.50 24.95
N GLN A 586 -3.63 18.55 24.87
CA GLN A 586 -2.80 19.04 25.98
C GLN A 586 -3.65 19.47 27.19
N LEU A 587 -4.75 20.19 26.96
CA LEU A 587 -5.68 20.62 28.01
C LEU A 587 -6.32 19.41 28.72
N TYR A 588 -6.81 18.41 27.98
CA TYR A 588 -7.39 17.21 28.58
C TYR A 588 -6.36 16.34 29.30
N GLN A 589 -5.13 16.26 28.79
CA GLN A 589 -4.03 15.58 29.49
C GLN A 589 -3.72 16.29 30.82
N ARG A 590 -3.65 17.62 30.82
CA ARG A 590 -3.42 18.42 32.03
C ARG A 590 -4.52 18.24 33.07
N VAL A 591 -5.79 18.22 32.65
CA VAL A 591 -6.94 17.94 33.52
C VAL A 591 -6.81 16.56 34.17
N ARG A 592 -6.61 15.50 33.37
CA ARG A 592 -6.49 14.12 33.90
C ARG A 592 -5.32 13.98 34.87
N MET A 593 -4.22 14.68 34.60
CA MET A 593 -3.05 14.69 35.48
C MET A 593 -3.40 15.35 36.83
N ILE A 594 -3.97 16.57 36.82
CA ILE A 594 -4.35 17.27 38.06
C ILE A 594 -5.42 16.48 38.83
N GLU A 595 -6.41 15.90 38.17
CA GLU A 595 -7.42 15.04 38.82
C GLU A 595 -6.81 13.79 39.46
N SER A 596 -5.82 13.17 38.81
CA SER A 596 -5.10 12.02 39.34
C SER A 596 -4.22 12.40 40.54
N GLU A 597 -3.55 13.55 40.47
CA GLU A 597 -2.74 14.09 41.55
C GLU A 597 -3.61 14.46 42.76
N LEU A 598 -4.74 15.15 42.57
CA LEU A 598 -5.67 15.55 43.64
C LEU A 598 -6.20 14.37 44.46
N LYS A 599 -6.34 13.18 43.86
CA LYS A 599 -6.76 11.94 44.56
C LYS A 599 -5.71 11.41 45.52
N ARG A 600 -4.45 11.84 45.37
CA ARG A 600 -3.30 11.37 46.14
C ARG A 600 -2.72 12.47 47.04
N VAL A 601 -3.41 13.61 47.19
CA VAL A 601 -2.90 14.71 48.04
C VAL A 601 -3.07 14.39 49.51
N LYS A 602 -2.01 14.66 50.28
CA LYS A 602 -2.04 14.68 51.74
C LYS A 602 -1.63 16.05 52.25
N LEU A 603 -2.45 16.66 53.10
CA LEU A 603 -2.11 17.95 53.70
C LEU A 603 -0.95 17.79 54.68
N ILE A 604 -0.02 18.74 54.64
CA ILE A 604 1.07 18.83 55.62
C ILE A 604 0.48 19.37 56.93
N ASP A 605 0.63 18.63 58.01
CA ASP A 605 0.24 19.06 59.36
C ASP A 605 1.44 19.71 60.04
N PHE A 606 1.44 21.04 60.15
CA PHE A 606 2.52 21.81 60.75
C PHE A 606 2.50 21.82 62.29
N ASN A 607 1.40 21.39 62.93
CA ASN A 607 1.24 21.47 64.38
C ASN A 607 1.92 20.32 65.14
N ASN A 608 2.24 19.22 64.45
CA ASN A 608 2.78 18.00 65.06
C ASN A 608 3.98 17.44 64.27
N LEU A 609 4.87 18.32 63.82
CA LEU A 609 6.07 17.93 63.05
C LEU A 609 7.23 17.52 63.95
N ASP A 610 7.87 16.41 63.59
CA ASP A 610 9.14 15.98 64.20
C ASP A 610 10.29 16.84 63.65
N THR A 611 10.83 17.71 64.50
CA THR A 611 11.98 18.58 64.21
C THR A 611 13.33 17.95 64.57
N SER A 612 13.35 16.69 65.05
CA SER A 612 14.60 15.99 65.35
C SER A 612 15.43 15.67 64.11
N ARG A 613 14.80 15.72 62.93
CA ARG A 613 15.41 15.48 61.61
C ARG A 613 14.72 16.31 60.54
N VAL A 614 15.43 16.55 59.45
CA VAL A 614 14.88 17.18 58.26
C VAL A 614 13.80 16.27 57.65
N SER A 615 12.58 16.78 57.58
CA SER A 615 11.41 16.08 57.05
C SER A 615 10.49 17.03 56.25
N ILE A 616 9.46 16.49 55.61
CA ILE A 616 8.50 17.30 54.83
C ILE A 616 7.75 18.23 55.78
N GLY A 617 7.72 19.54 55.47
CA GLY A 617 7.16 20.56 56.34
C GLY A 617 8.19 21.26 57.24
N THR A 618 9.49 20.94 57.11
CA THR A 618 10.56 21.57 57.91
C THR A 618 11.33 22.63 57.14
N LYS A 619 11.81 23.63 57.88
CA LYS A 619 12.79 24.63 57.47
C LYS A 619 14.16 24.27 58.05
N VAL A 620 15.15 24.20 57.17
CA VAL A 620 16.52 23.79 57.48
C VAL A 620 17.44 24.97 57.29
N ILE A 621 18.21 25.29 58.33
CA ILE A 621 19.20 26.35 58.30
C ILE A 621 20.59 25.72 58.25
N LEU A 622 21.34 26.08 57.21
CA LEU A 622 22.66 25.55 56.88
C LEU A 622 23.72 26.64 57.00
N LYS A 623 24.86 26.34 57.61
CA LYS A 623 26.01 27.25 57.67
C LYS A 623 27.16 26.70 56.84
N ASN A 624 27.67 27.48 55.90
CA ASN A 624 28.87 27.13 55.13
C ASN A 624 30.10 27.14 56.05
N LEU A 625 30.90 26.08 56.02
CA LEU A 625 32.12 25.95 56.82
C LEU A 625 33.32 26.71 56.24
N GLU A 626 33.26 27.12 54.96
CA GLU A 626 34.35 27.84 54.28
C GLU A 626 34.23 29.36 54.43
N ASP A 627 33.04 29.93 54.20
CA ASP A 627 32.80 31.38 54.20
C ASP A 627 31.87 31.87 55.33
N GLY A 628 31.37 30.95 56.16
CA GLY A 628 30.51 31.26 57.31
C GLY A 628 29.09 31.71 56.96
N LYS A 629 28.71 31.77 55.67
CA LYS A 629 27.39 32.23 55.25
C LYS A 629 26.29 31.23 55.62
N VAL A 630 25.12 31.76 55.95
CA VAL A 630 23.95 30.99 56.32
C VAL A 630 22.95 30.98 55.16
N ILE A 631 22.44 29.79 54.81
CA ILE A 631 21.40 29.58 53.79
C ILE A 631 20.26 28.80 54.43
N GLU A 632 19.03 29.16 54.09
CA GLU A 632 17.83 28.48 54.55
C GLU A 632 17.08 27.81 53.39
N TYR A 633 16.58 26.60 53.63
CA TYR A 633 15.73 25.87 52.70
C TYR A 633 14.47 25.38 53.41
N THR A 634 13.33 25.56 52.77
CA THR A 634 12.05 25.07 53.25
C THR A 634 11.64 23.87 52.39
N ILE A 635 11.42 22.71 53.00
CA ILE A 635 11.16 21.46 52.28
C ILE A 635 9.67 21.16 52.31
N LEU A 636 9.01 21.32 51.16
CA LEU A 636 7.57 21.09 51.01
C LEU A 636 7.27 20.14 49.83
N GLY A 637 6.01 20.08 49.45
CA GLY A 637 5.55 19.36 48.27
C GLY A 637 6.04 19.93 46.94
N PRO A 638 5.93 19.16 45.85
CA PRO A 638 6.18 19.66 44.50
C PRO A 638 5.23 20.80 44.10
N TRP A 639 4.04 20.89 44.70
CA TRP A 639 3.07 21.96 44.44
C TRP A 639 3.40 23.29 45.12
N ASP A 640 4.19 23.25 46.18
CA ASP A 640 4.56 24.40 47.01
C ASP A 640 5.93 24.99 46.63
N SER A 641 6.65 24.37 45.70
CA SER A 641 8.02 24.74 45.35
C SER A 641 8.10 26.15 44.76
N ASP A 642 8.94 26.99 45.35
CA ASP A 642 9.22 28.35 44.93
C ASP A 642 10.71 28.66 45.22
N LEU A 643 11.53 28.53 44.18
CA LEU A 643 12.97 28.77 44.25
C LEU A 643 13.31 30.22 44.64
N SER A 644 12.42 31.18 44.35
CA SER A 644 12.65 32.59 44.73
C SER A 644 12.60 32.81 46.24
N ARG A 645 11.91 31.90 46.95
CA ARG A 645 11.77 31.89 48.42
C ARG A 645 12.54 30.74 49.07
N ASN A 646 13.43 30.08 48.34
CA ASN A 646 14.15 28.87 48.77
C ASN A 646 13.23 27.73 49.26
N ILE A 647 12.01 27.65 48.73
CA ILE A 647 11.10 26.53 48.98
C ILE A 647 11.36 25.45 47.93
N ILE A 648 11.84 24.30 48.37
CA ILE A 648 12.25 23.19 47.50
C ILE A 648 11.34 21.98 47.71
N SER A 649 11.03 21.28 46.61
CA SER A 649 10.31 20.01 46.68
C SER A 649 11.15 18.98 47.42
N HIS A 650 10.51 18.19 48.28
CA HIS A 650 11.10 16.99 48.87
C HIS A 650 11.59 15.96 47.82
N GLU A 651 11.08 16.04 46.59
CA GLU A 651 11.53 15.21 45.45
C GLU A 651 12.77 15.78 44.74
N SER A 652 13.16 17.02 45.02
CA SER A 652 14.32 17.64 44.39
C SER A 652 15.61 16.89 44.74
N PRO A 653 16.61 16.80 43.84
CA PRO A 653 17.88 16.11 44.14
C PRO A 653 18.55 16.64 45.41
N LEU A 654 18.47 17.95 45.65
CA LEU A 654 18.98 18.61 46.85
C LEU A 654 18.24 18.13 48.11
N ALA A 655 16.90 18.15 48.11
CA ALA A 655 16.16 17.68 49.28
C ALA A 655 16.33 16.16 49.48
N LYS A 656 16.09 15.36 48.44
CA LYS A 656 16.02 13.89 48.50
C LYS A 656 17.35 13.22 48.85
N ASN A 657 18.45 13.70 48.26
CA ASN A 657 19.75 13.02 48.38
C ASN A 657 20.64 13.65 49.45
N ILE A 658 20.45 14.94 49.74
CA ILE A 658 21.42 15.70 50.53
C ILE A 658 20.84 16.10 51.88
N LEU A 659 19.59 16.58 51.93
CA LEU A 659 19.01 17.18 53.15
C LEU A 659 18.08 16.25 53.92
N MET A 660 17.34 15.35 53.26
CA MET A 660 16.33 14.52 53.91
C MET A 660 16.93 13.63 54.99
N ASN A 661 16.27 13.53 56.15
CA ASN A 661 16.69 12.78 57.34
C ASN A 661 17.97 13.25 58.04
N LYS A 662 18.57 14.37 57.62
CA LYS A 662 19.72 14.97 58.32
C LYS A 662 19.30 15.54 59.68
N LYS A 663 20.23 15.56 60.62
CA LYS A 663 20.04 16.08 61.98
C LYS A 663 20.89 17.33 62.19
N VAL A 664 20.59 18.08 63.24
CA VAL A 664 21.44 19.20 63.68
C VAL A 664 22.85 18.68 63.97
N GLY A 665 23.87 19.34 63.39
CA GLY A 665 25.28 18.95 63.45
C GLY A 665 25.78 18.12 62.26
N ASP A 666 24.89 17.64 61.37
CA ASP A 666 25.31 16.88 60.20
C ASP A 666 25.95 17.79 59.14
N LYS A 667 26.97 17.28 58.46
CA LYS A 667 27.62 17.96 57.32
C LYS A 667 27.04 17.46 56.00
N VAL A 668 26.80 18.39 55.08
CA VAL A 668 26.21 18.15 53.76
C VAL A 668 26.98 18.93 52.69
N GLU A 669 27.23 18.29 51.55
CA GLU A 669 27.93 18.92 50.42
C GLU A 669 26.92 19.43 49.40
N ILE A 670 26.98 20.72 49.07
CA ILE A 670 26.10 21.38 48.10
C ILE A 670 26.99 22.21 47.18
N GLN A 671 26.98 21.91 45.88
CA GLN A 671 27.78 22.62 44.87
C GLN A 671 29.27 22.74 45.27
N GLU A 672 29.90 21.61 45.62
CA GLU A 672 31.32 21.50 45.99
C GLU A 672 31.72 22.26 47.27
N LYS A 673 30.74 22.72 48.06
CA LYS A 673 30.95 23.38 49.36
C LYS A 673 30.34 22.60 50.50
N ILE A 674 30.99 22.60 51.66
CA ILE A 674 30.52 21.87 52.85
C ILE A 674 29.73 22.79 53.77
N TYR A 675 28.48 22.40 54.04
CA TYR A 675 27.57 23.05 54.97
C TYR A 675 27.32 22.18 56.20
N GLU A 676 27.06 22.81 57.34
CA GLU A 676 26.62 22.16 58.58
C GLU A 676 25.17 22.54 58.88
N VAL A 677 24.35 21.57 59.26
CA VAL A 677 22.96 21.79 59.69
C VAL A 677 22.96 22.40 61.09
N ILE A 678 22.68 23.69 61.19
CA ILE A 678 22.71 24.39 62.48
C ILE A 678 21.36 24.37 63.20
N ARG A 679 20.25 24.31 62.46
CA ARG A 679 18.90 24.33 63.04
C ARG A 679 17.87 23.72 62.10
N ILE A 680 16.88 23.05 62.69
CA ILE A 680 15.71 22.51 62.01
C ILE A 680 14.48 23.01 62.78
N GLU A 681 13.55 23.65 62.08
CA GLU A 681 12.32 24.18 62.67
C GLU A 681 11.11 23.89 61.76
N PRO A 682 9.87 23.92 62.28
CA PRO A 682 8.68 23.78 61.44
C PRO A 682 8.62 24.93 60.44
N ALA A 683 8.20 24.66 59.20
CA ALA A 683 8.00 25.71 58.21
C ALA A 683 6.76 26.55 58.59
N GLU A 684 6.92 27.87 58.62
CA GLU A 684 5.81 28.82 58.70
C GLU A 684 5.35 29.13 57.27
N VAL A 685 4.10 28.77 56.93
CA VAL A 685 3.53 28.92 55.56
C VAL A 685 2.17 29.60 55.59
#